data_AF-A0A0A2KYU2-F1
#
_entry.id   AF-A0A0A2KYU2-F1
#
_cell.length_a   1.000
_cell.length_b   1.000
_cell.length_c   1.000
_cell.angle_alpha   90.00
_cell.angle_beta   90.00
_cell.angle_gamma   90.00
#
_symmetry.space_group_name_H-M   'P 1'
#
loop_
_entity.id
_entity.type
_entity.pdbx_description
1 polymer ?
#
loop_
_entity_poly.entity_id
_entity_poly.type
_entity_poly.pdbx_seq_one_letter_code
_entity_poly.pdbx_strand_id
1 'polypeptide(L)'
;MATLESLKWALRQKATEKVSFSKQPLSDLQYSAGFDTLVRGSGWMTYHDFIIPQICQLLTQLFSSRTRISVLEIGPGPKSVLGHLPSHLRQKVKRYSAFEPNSLFAAKVQKWLCPKSDVESPFPCLESAPDIHRMPFILNSSKKGATGGVTCGSDEKFDFVIFCHSMYGLNPKAKFIEQALGMLVEQPEGGMVVVFHRDGTLDFDGLVSNQTASFSTGVICVPNDDEVLDLFAPFVAGFGMHDADSDNVLRAEWRNVCRALSRREEAYPEHLFFSSPNLMVAFSKQATALPELAAQVPLLRGDITVKNREARLHRPASISRPTEIRHIQECVRWALKHGVGLTIVGGGHSGHCLWPNVVAVDMSAFGQVHILPTGDDRAEFGSDCVALVVAEAGCKTGDIVRNAMAVGVTVPLGARPSVGAGLWLQGGIGHLARIYGLACDAIVGAVIVSVDSSQVFCIVSVTFKAFASRTYSVRNWVVPLSDSLEAQAKLSEFDEHVARELPRNCSADAYLYWDVGHLYLGVTMFESFETGLSSEMPISMPLSTSMGTILGPEDNFESVDGVGLFESEMYMSGMHGGHSGSRTSSFKRCLFLKNIGTQAITNILVTAIETRPSPLCYLHLLQGGGAVGDVAADENAFGCRDWDFVCVVTGVWYRDQDGTEVAGAAVCWVYNIAMKLLPLSSGVYSADLGPDPRDAALAIKAFGPNRPRLARLKHNSDSRNVLAYACPLSKAPMEPRLIILVTGDSCAGKDYCADVWVSMFLNCTQKGLVARAVSISDATKREYAAATGADLNCLFQDRGYKEQHRSALTTFFQHQVSNRPRLPEEHFLNVVLGAADVDVLLITGMRDEAPVAALSHLVPDSRLLEVRVKASKDTRRARRGFIFENDTVGSEAAIRFAEVHLLPFCDEGLQRLANMVRPVPHFPRPGVEFRHVLNISQQPGGLNLCTSLLQAHFSGEWTRTDVVVCCEAGGFVYASALALRVDLPLALIREAGKLPPPTVSVFKSTSHISSSTSNDIEGNRIEMERNLIPSGASVVVVDDVLATGKTLCAVLDLLDKANVGAKDVSILVVAEFPVHRGRELLRQRGYGGVDVQSLLVFGGA
;
A
#
# COMPACT_ATOMS: atom_id res chain seq x y z
N MET A 1 0.81 24.69 -19.10
CA MET A 1 -0.20 24.90 -18.05
C MET A 1 0.49 25.54 -16.86
N ALA A 2 0.15 26.78 -16.52
CA ALA A 2 0.71 27.44 -15.33
C ALA A 2 0.10 26.92 -14.02
N THR A 3 0.78 27.17 -12.89
CA THR A 3 0.24 26.95 -11.54
C THR A 3 -0.60 28.14 -11.07
N LEU A 4 -1.44 27.96 -10.04
CA LEU A 4 -2.15 29.10 -9.43
C LEU A 4 -1.20 30.16 -8.85
N GLU A 5 -0.05 29.80 -8.27
CA GLU A 5 0.90 30.80 -7.76
C GLU A 5 1.58 31.56 -8.91
N SER A 6 1.89 30.89 -10.03
CA SER A 6 2.37 31.57 -11.25
C SER A 6 1.32 32.56 -11.78
N LEU A 7 0.06 32.16 -11.82
CA LEU A 7 -1.06 33.03 -12.22
C LEU A 7 -1.20 34.22 -11.26
N LYS A 8 -1.28 33.97 -9.95
CA LYS A 8 -1.36 34.98 -8.88
C LYS A 8 -0.22 35.99 -8.95
N TRP A 9 1.00 35.55 -9.21
CA TRP A 9 2.15 36.42 -9.37
C TRP A 9 2.03 37.30 -10.61
N ALA A 10 1.64 36.74 -11.76
CA ALA A 10 1.42 37.50 -12.99
C ALA A 10 0.28 38.55 -12.85
N LEU A 11 -0.84 38.17 -12.23
CA LEU A 11 -1.95 39.09 -11.92
C LEU A 11 -1.49 40.24 -11.01
N ARG A 12 -0.70 39.92 -9.97
CA ARG A 12 -0.10 40.90 -9.04
C ARG A 12 0.91 41.82 -9.72
N GLN A 13 1.71 41.32 -10.67
CA GLN A 13 2.64 42.13 -11.43
C GLN A 13 1.90 43.15 -12.32
N LYS A 14 0.89 42.74 -13.09
CA LYS A 14 0.13 43.67 -13.94
C LYS A 14 -0.56 44.77 -13.15
N ALA A 15 -1.08 44.43 -11.96
CA ALA A 15 -1.63 45.41 -11.02
C ALA A 15 -0.59 46.36 -10.39
N THR A 16 0.71 46.11 -10.56
CA THR A 16 1.80 46.93 -10.02
C THR A 16 2.54 47.71 -11.12
N GLU A 17 2.65 47.16 -12.33
CA GLU A 17 3.32 47.79 -13.47
C GLU A 17 2.62 49.05 -13.98
N LYS A 18 1.28 49.07 -13.95
CA LYS A 18 0.51 50.13 -14.63
C LYS A 18 -0.02 51.23 -13.74
N VAL A 19 -0.17 51.04 -12.42
CA VAL A 19 -0.95 52.01 -11.63
C VAL A 19 -0.66 52.09 -10.13
N SER A 20 -0.83 53.32 -9.64
CA SER A 20 -0.62 53.79 -8.27
C SER A 20 -1.96 53.83 -7.52
N PHE A 21 -2.49 52.66 -7.14
CA PHE A 21 -3.85 52.53 -6.56
C PHE A 21 -3.91 51.88 -5.17
N SER A 22 -4.96 52.21 -4.42
CA SER A 22 -5.30 51.58 -3.14
C SER A 22 -5.93 50.20 -3.35
N LYS A 23 -5.23 49.16 -2.86
CA LYS A 23 -5.71 47.77 -2.88
C LYS A 23 -6.68 47.55 -1.71
N GLN A 24 -7.85 47.00 -1.98
CA GLN A 24 -8.88 46.68 -0.97
C GLN A 24 -8.92 45.16 -0.71
N PRO A 25 -9.09 44.70 0.54
CA PRO A 25 -9.43 43.30 0.83
C PRO A 25 -10.74 42.89 0.16
N LEU A 26 -10.82 41.64 -0.34
CA LEU A 26 -12.04 41.12 -0.95
C LEU A 26 -13.20 41.14 0.05
N SER A 27 -14.38 41.57 -0.39
CA SER A 27 -15.61 41.43 0.40
C SER A 27 -16.02 39.95 0.53
N ASP A 28 -16.81 39.62 1.55
CA ASP A 28 -17.29 38.25 1.77
C ASP A 28 -18.00 37.65 0.55
N LEU A 29 -18.72 38.48 -0.22
CA LEU A 29 -19.42 38.08 -1.43
C LEU A 29 -18.44 37.76 -2.57
N GLN A 30 -17.45 38.63 -2.81
CA GLN A 30 -16.39 38.39 -3.81
C GLN A 30 -15.58 37.14 -3.47
N TYR A 31 -15.22 36.96 -2.19
CA TYR A 31 -14.51 35.77 -1.74
C TYR A 31 -15.35 34.50 -1.93
N SER A 32 -16.64 34.51 -1.55
CA SER A 32 -17.54 33.37 -1.77
C SER A 32 -17.64 33.01 -3.25
N ALA A 33 -17.79 34.01 -4.13
CA ALA A 33 -17.95 33.77 -5.56
C ALA A 33 -16.68 33.15 -6.19
N GLY A 34 -15.50 33.70 -5.90
CA GLY A 34 -14.23 33.16 -6.39
C GLY A 34 -13.91 31.76 -5.84
N PHE A 35 -14.24 31.49 -4.58
CA PHE A 35 -14.10 30.17 -3.96
C PHE A 35 -15.07 29.14 -4.58
N ASP A 36 -16.34 29.53 -4.81
CA ASP A 36 -17.33 28.67 -5.47
C ASP A 36 -16.91 28.32 -6.90
N THR A 37 -16.24 29.21 -7.63
CA THR A 37 -15.61 28.91 -8.93
C THR A 37 -14.48 27.90 -8.80
N LEU A 38 -13.62 28.03 -7.79
CA LEU A 38 -12.46 27.13 -7.59
C LEU A 38 -12.87 25.69 -7.20
N VAL A 39 -13.94 25.52 -6.42
CA VAL A 39 -14.35 24.19 -5.90
C VAL A 39 -15.30 23.43 -6.85
N ARG A 40 -15.82 24.07 -7.90
CA ARG A 40 -16.61 23.41 -8.95
C ARG A 40 -15.75 22.49 -9.83
N GLY A 41 -16.40 21.54 -10.51
CA GLY A 41 -15.76 20.68 -11.51
C GLY A 41 -14.57 19.89 -10.94
N SER A 42 -13.40 20.00 -11.58
CA SER A 42 -12.17 19.32 -11.16
C SER A 42 -11.67 19.75 -9.77
N GLY A 43 -12.07 20.93 -9.28
CA GLY A 43 -11.80 21.36 -7.91
C GLY A 43 -12.37 20.40 -6.86
N TRP A 44 -13.54 19.81 -7.12
CA TRP A 44 -14.15 18.79 -6.26
C TRP A 44 -13.39 17.47 -6.28
N MET A 45 -12.80 17.08 -7.41
CA MET A 45 -11.97 15.86 -7.50
C MET A 45 -10.80 15.89 -6.51
N THR A 46 -10.19 17.06 -6.28
CA THR A 46 -9.15 17.22 -5.25
C THR A 46 -9.64 16.88 -3.85
N TYR A 47 -10.93 17.11 -3.53
CA TYR A 47 -11.50 16.69 -2.26
C TYR A 47 -11.72 15.18 -2.21
N HIS A 48 -12.34 14.63 -3.25
CA HIS A 48 -12.69 13.22 -3.35
C HIS A 48 -11.47 12.30 -3.40
N ASP A 49 -10.47 12.64 -4.22
CA ASP A 49 -9.33 11.77 -4.54
C ASP A 49 -8.14 11.99 -3.60
N PHE A 50 -8.08 13.12 -2.89
CA PHE A 50 -6.96 13.46 -2.01
C PHE A 50 -7.39 13.88 -0.59
N ILE A 51 -8.07 15.02 -0.41
CA ILE A 51 -8.29 15.60 0.93
C ILE A 51 -9.09 14.65 1.84
N ILE A 52 -10.22 14.11 1.36
CA ILE A 52 -11.09 13.21 2.14
C ILE A 52 -10.37 11.89 2.47
N PRO A 53 -9.74 11.16 1.52
CA PRO A 53 -8.93 9.98 1.82
C PRO A 53 -7.83 10.21 2.86
N GLN A 54 -7.11 11.34 2.78
CA GLN A 54 -6.07 11.67 3.76
C GLN A 54 -6.65 11.93 5.16
N ILE A 55 -7.76 12.67 5.28
CA ILE A 55 -8.43 12.86 6.57
C ILE A 55 -8.95 11.53 7.12
N CYS A 56 -9.57 10.68 6.29
CA CYS A 56 -10.00 9.33 6.69
C CYS A 56 -8.84 8.51 7.27
N GLN A 57 -7.66 8.54 6.65
CA GLN A 57 -6.48 7.83 7.15
C GLN A 57 -6.01 8.35 8.51
N LEU A 58 -5.85 9.68 8.67
CA LEU A 58 -5.41 10.29 9.92
C LEU A 58 -6.42 10.07 11.06
N LEU A 59 -7.71 10.23 10.78
CA LEU A 59 -8.77 9.98 11.76
C LEU A 59 -8.85 8.49 12.14
N THR A 60 -8.59 7.56 11.22
CA THR A 60 -8.56 6.12 11.53
C THR A 60 -7.46 5.79 12.55
N GLN A 61 -6.28 6.42 12.43
CA GLN A 61 -5.22 6.31 13.43
C GLN A 61 -5.68 6.85 14.80
N LEU A 62 -6.32 8.03 14.84
CA LEU A 62 -6.89 8.61 16.07
C LEU A 62 -7.97 7.72 16.70
N PHE A 63 -8.78 7.05 15.88
CA PHE A 63 -9.86 6.16 16.33
C PHE A 63 -9.41 4.78 16.80
N SER A 64 -8.13 4.42 16.62
CA SER A 64 -7.55 3.22 17.26
C SER A 64 -7.43 3.39 18.78
N SER A 65 -7.21 4.62 19.26
CA SER A 65 -7.07 4.95 20.69
C SER A 65 -8.26 5.70 21.28
N ARG A 66 -9.16 6.27 20.44
CA ARG A 66 -10.31 7.08 20.90
C ARG A 66 -11.63 6.59 20.31
N THR A 67 -12.67 6.49 21.15
CA THR A 67 -14.04 6.18 20.71
C THR A 67 -14.75 7.37 20.08
N ARG A 68 -14.48 8.60 20.57
CA ARG A 68 -14.99 9.87 20.04
C ARG A 68 -13.92 10.97 20.10
N ILE A 69 -14.03 11.97 19.23
CA ILE A 69 -13.08 13.10 19.11
C ILE A 69 -13.75 14.47 19.13
N SER A 70 -12.98 15.47 19.54
CA SER A 70 -13.28 16.90 19.43
C SER A 70 -12.47 17.54 18.30
N VAL A 71 -13.14 18.36 17.48
CA VAL A 71 -12.60 18.92 16.24
C VAL A 71 -12.62 20.46 16.27
N LEU A 72 -11.55 21.09 15.80
CA LEU A 72 -11.47 22.51 15.50
C LEU A 72 -11.15 22.71 14.00
N GLU A 73 -12.04 23.36 13.26
CA GLU A 73 -11.84 23.68 11.84
C GLU A 73 -11.50 25.17 11.66
N ILE A 74 -10.39 25.49 11.00
CA ILE A 74 -9.86 26.84 10.83
C ILE A 74 -9.74 27.13 9.33
N GLY A 75 -10.36 28.23 8.88
CA GLY A 75 -10.24 28.70 7.50
C GLY A 75 -11.58 28.70 6.76
N PRO A 76 -11.68 29.49 5.67
CA PRO A 76 -12.97 29.84 5.09
C PRO A 76 -13.54 28.77 4.16
N GLY A 77 -14.70 28.21 4.50
CA GLY A 77 -15.41 27.21 3.69
C GLY A 77 -16.92 27.17 3.95
N PRO A 78 -17.78 27.02 2.92
CA PRO A 78 -19.24 27.05 3.07
C PRO A 78 -19.84 25.80 3.76
N LYS A 79 -19.04 24.75 3.97
CA LYS A 79 -19.36 23.48 4.66
C LYS A 79 -18.08 22.94 5.30
N SER A 80 -18.22 22.19 6.40
CA SER A 80 -17.08 21.45 6.99
C SER A 80 -16.60 20.35 6.03
N VAL A 81 -15.28 20.23 5.86
CA VAL A 81 -14.69 19.13 5.08
C VAL A 81 -15.01 17.77 5.73
N LEU A 82 -15.14 17.72 7.06
CA LEU A 82 -15.39 16.48 7.79
C LEU A 82 -16.80 15.90 7.57
N GLY A 83 -17.79 16.69 7.14
CA GLY A 83 -19.13 16.14 6.85
C GLY A 83 -19.20 15.32 5.55
N HIS A 84 -18.11 15.28 4.77
CA HIS A 84 -17.97 14.40 3.62
C HIS A 84 -17.31 13.04 3.95
N LEU A 85 -16.96 12.80 5.21
CA LEU A 85 -16.42 11.53 5.67
C LEU A 85 -17.50 10.42 5.70
N PRO A 86 -17.10 9.14 5.63
CA PRO A 86 -17.97 7.99 5.90
C PRO A 86 -18.75 8.14 7.21
N SER A 87 -20.01 7.67 7.23
CA SER A 87 -20.94 7.82 8.37
C SER A 87 -20.35 7.34 9.69
N HIS A 88 -19.64 6.20 9.69
CA HIS A 88 -19.01 5.61 10.87
C HIS A 88 -17.84 6.46 11.46
N LEU A 89 -17.27 7.39 10.70
CA LEU A 89 -16.31 8.39 11.21
C LEU A 89 -17.05 9.64 11.71
N ARG A 90 -18.07 10.10 10.98
CA ARG A 90 -18.90 11.26 11.37
C ARG A 90 -19.61 11.06 12.72
N GLN A 91 -20.07 9.84 12.99
CA GLN A 91 -20.66 9.43 14.27
C GLN A 91 -19.69 9.49 15.47
N LYS A 92 -18.38 9.61 15.23
CA LYS A 92 -17.37 9.73 16.30
C LYS A 92 -17.00 11.18 16.63
N VAL A 93 -17.51 12.17 15.90
CA VAL A 93 -17.32 13.59 16.24
C VAL A 93 -18.29 13.98 17.35
N LYS A 94 -17.77 14.20 18.57
CA LYS A 94 -18.59 14.61 19.74
C LYS A 94 -18.71 16.12 19.92
N ARG A 95 -17.68 16.86 19.49
CA ARG A 95 -17.59 18.32 19.66
C ARG A 95 -16.97 18.90 18.39
N TYR A 96 -17.56 19.98 17.89
CA TYR A 96 -17.10 20.68 16.70
C TYR A 96 -17.11 22.18 16.96
N SER A 97 -15.97 22.83 16.76
CA SER A 97 -15.81 24.27 16.78
C SER A 97 -15.17 24.74 15.46
N ALA A 98 -15.43 25.97 15.03
CA ALA A 98 -14.81 26.53 13.83
C ALA A 98 -14.49 28.03 13.94
N PHE A 99 -13.37 28.44 13.32
CA PHE A 99 -13.01 29.83 13.06
C PHE A 99 -13.20 30.15 11.59
N GLU A 100 -14.30 30.86 11.30
CA GLU A 100 -14.72 31.21 9.94
C GLU A 100 -14.73 32.75 9.80
N PRO A 101 -13.74 33.33 9.09
CA PRO A 101 -13.64 34.78 8.91
C PRO A 101 -14.71 35.36 7.97
N ASN A 102 -15.28 34.58 7.05
CA ASN A 102 -16.28 35.03 6.08
C ASN A 102 -17.69 34.85 6.65
N SER A 103 -18.44 35.94 6.83
CA SER A 103 -19.75 35.91 7.49
C SER A 103 -20.82 35.12 6.72
N LEU A 104 -20.74 35.09 5.38
CA LEU A 104 -21.63 34.29 4.54
C LEU A 104 -21.34 32.80 4.70
N PHE A 105 -20.06 32.41 4.75
CA PHE A 105 -19.66 31.03 5.01
C PHE A 105 -20.03 30.59 6.43
N ALA A 106 -19.83 31.42 7.46
CA ALA A 106 -20.23 31.08 8.82
C ALA A 106 -21.73 30.80 8.92
N ALA A 107 -22.56 31.59 8.24
CA ALA A 107 -24.00 31.36 8.15
C ALA A 107 -24.35 30.08 7.34
N LYS A 108 -23.63 29.78 6.25
CA LYS A 108 -23.80 28.54 5.47
C LYS A 108 -23.44 27.30 6.30
N VAL A 109 -22.29 27.29 6.98
CA VAL A 109 -21.84 26.20 7.86
C VAL A 109 -22.82 25.98 9.02
N GLN A 110 -23.21 27.04 9.73
CA GLN A 110 -24.13 26.95 10.85
C GLN A 110 -25.51 26.41 10.42
N LYS A 111 -26.02 26.83 9.25
CA LYS A 111 -27.28 26.31 8.68
C LYS A 111 -27.17 24.84 8.24
N TRP A 112 -26.01 24.42 7.75
CA TRP A 112 -25.79 23.06 7.25
C TRP A 112 -25.52 22.04 8.37
N LEU A 113 -24.88 22.45 9.47
CA LEU A 113 -24.73 21.61 10.68
C LEU A 113 -26.03 21.47 11.48
N CYS A 114 -26.91 22.47 11.42
CA CYS A 114 -28.21 22.48 12.11
C CYS A 114 -29.38 22.54 11.11
N PRO A 115 -29.66 21.45 10.36
CA PRO A 115 -30.79 21.40 9.41
C PRO A 115 -32.14 21.57 10.13
N LYS A 116 -33.13 22.15 9.44
CA LYS A 116 -34.47 22.47 9.98
C LYS A 116 -35.57 21.45 9.58
N SER A 117 -35.20 20.28 9.09
CA SER A 117 -36.09 19.29 8.47
C SER A 117 -35.56 17.86 8.68
N ASP A 118 -36.26 16.84 8.19
CA ASP A 118 -35.95 15.39 8.31
C ASP A 118 -34.65 14.91 7.62
N VAL A 119 -33.68 15.81 7.40
CA VAL A 119 -32.37 15.51 6.83
C VAL A 119 -31.41 15.19 7.97
N GLU A 120 -30.76 14.02 7.91
CA GLU A 120 -29.79 13.57 8.91
C GLU A 120 -28.67 14.62 9.11
N SER A 121 -28.35 14.93 10.37
CA SER A 121 -27.25 15.85 10.71
C SER A 121 -25.92 15.36 10.12
N PRO A 122 -25.07 16.25 9.54
CA PRO A 122 -23.72 15.88 9.14
C PRO A 122 -22.90 15.25 10.27
N PHE A 123 -23.12 15.66 11.52
CA PHE A 123 -22.54 15.06 12.72
C PHE A 123 -23.67 14.64 13.67
N PRO A 124 -24.16 13.39 13.60
CA PRO A 124 -25.35 12.95 14.33
C PRO A 124 -25.10 12.69 15.83
N CYS A 125 -23.86 12.79 16.31
CA CYS A 125 -23.46 12.45 17.68
C CYS A 125 -22.78 13.61 18.43
N LEU A 126 -23.04 14.87 18.02
CA LEU A 126 -22.58 16.04 18.76
C LEU A 126 -23.24 16.09 20.15
N GLU A 127 -22.43 16.29 21.18
CA GLU A 127 -22.85 16.38 22.59
C GLU A 127 -23.34 17.81 22.94
N SER A 128 -23.01 18.80 22.11
CA SER A 128 -23.44 20.20 22.21
C SER A 128 -23.72 20.79 20.83
N ALA A 129 -24.37 21.95 20.77
CA ALA A 129 -24.42 22.72 19.53
C ALA A 129 -22.98 23.06 19.04
N PRO A 130 -22.74 23.12 17.71
CA PRO A 130 -21.44 23.47 17.16
C PRO A 130 -21.13 24.96 17.40
N ASP A 131 -19.90 25.26 17.82
CA ASP A 131 -19.47 26.63 18.10
C ASP A 131 -18.80 27.25 16.87
N ILE A 132 -19.43 28.28 16.29
CA ILE A 132 -18.98 28.90 15.04
C ILE A 132 -18.57 30.34 15.30
N HIS A 133 -17.27 30.55 15.49
CA HIS A 133 -16.69 31.87 15.70
C HIS A 133 -16.61 32.61 14.36
N ARG A 134 -17.40 33.69 14.23
CA ARG A 134 -17.46 34.57 13.04
C ARG A 134 -16.31 35.58 13.02
N MET A 135 -15.08 35.08 13.08
CA MET A 135 -13.86 35.87 13.14
C MET A 135 -12.66 35.04 12.64
N PRO A 136 -11.60 35.68 12.12
CA PRO A 136 -10.35 34.99 11.82
C PRO A 136 -9.72 34.40 13.09
N PHE A 137 -8.95 33.32 12.92
CA PHE A 137 -8.07 32.81 13.96
C PHE A 137 -6.87 33.77 14.12
N ILE A 138 -6.70 34.36 15.31
CA ILE A 138 -5.72 35.43 15.60
C ILE A 138 -4.69 34.92 16.63
N LEU A 139 -3.43 35.35 16.50
CA LEU A 139 -2.37 35.07 17.48
C LEU A 139 -2.65 35.75 18.84
N ASN A 140 -2.41 35.02 19.93
CA ASN A 140 -2.68 35.53 21.28
C ASN A 140 -1.83 36.75 21.69
N SER A 141 -0.67 36.98 21.08
CA SER A 141 0.18 38.14 21.34
C SER A 141 -0.42 39.48 20.87
N SER A 142 -1.38 39.46 19.94
CA SER A 142 -2.00 40.67 19.36
C SER A 142 -2.92 41.45 20.32
N LYS A 143 -3.23 40.90 21.50
CA LYS A 143 -4.36 41.34 22.36
C LYS A 143 -4.08 42.48 23.34
N LYS A 144 -2.89 43.10 23.35
CA LYS A 144 -2.53 44.16 24.33
C LYS A 144 -3.16 45.55 24.10
N GLY A 145 -4.15 45.72 23.21
CA GLY A 145 -4.62 47.05 22.80
C GLY A 145 -6.10 47.25 22.47
N ALA A 146 -7.00 46.27 22.71
CA ALA A 146 -8.43 46.44 22.39
C ALA A 146 -9.35 45.96 23.53
N THR A 147 -10.22 46.86 23.99
CA THR A 147 -11.18 46.64 25.08
C THR A 147 -12.39 45.80 24.68
N GLY A 148 -12.77 44.82 25.51
CA GLY A 148 -14.15 44.32 25.58
C GLY A 148 -14.55 43.11 24.72
N GLY A 149 -13.62 42.46 24.01
CA GLY A 149 -13.90 41.25 23.23
C GLY A 149 -13.85 39.95 24.06
N VAL A 150 -14.76 39.02 23.80
CA VAL A 150 -14.87 37.71 24.50
C VAL A 150 -13.54 36.93 24.46
N THR A 151 -13.23 36.28 25.58
CA THR A 151 -12.04 35.44 25.75
C THR A 151 -12.07 34.22 24.83
N CYS A 152 -11.16 34.16 23.85
CA CYS A 152 -10.76 32.89 23.27
C CYS A 152 -9.96 32.11 24.34
N GLY A 153 -10.53 31.01 24.83
CA GLY A 153 -9.94 30.22 25.92
C GLY A 153 -8.67 29.50 25.48
N SER A 154 -7.54 29.81 26.13
CA SER A 154 -6.31 29.00 26.10
C SER A 154 -6.52 27.55 26.57
N ASP A 155 -7.62 27.35 27.29
CA ASP A 155 -7.92 26.16 28.07
C ASP A 155 -8.73 25.14 27.26
N GLU A 156 -9.31 25.55 26.13
CA GLU A 156 -10.01 24.62 25.24
C GLU A 156 -9.04 23.71 24.49
N LYS A 157 -9.21 22.40 24.68
CA LYS A 157 -8.42 21.37 24.02
C LYS A 157 -9.23 20.59 22.97
N PHE A 158 -8.56 20.20 21.90
CA PHE A 158 -9.11 19.46 20.77
C PHE A 158 -8.26 18.23 20.45
N ASP A 159 -8.87 17.18 19.92
CA ASP A 159 -8.16 15.97 19.46
C ASP A 159 -7.61 16.18 18.03
N PHE A 160 -8.33 16.94 17.21
CA PHE A 160 -8.02 17.20 15.81
C PHE A 160 -8.24 18.68 15.47
N VAL A 161 -7.20 19.38 15.03
CA VAL A 161 -7.29 20.75 14.51
C VAL A 161 -6.95 20.71 13.03
N ILE A 162 -7.76 21.33 12.17
CA ILE A 162 -7.54 21.35 10.73
C ILE A 162 -7.54 22.78 10.18
N PHE A 163 -6.48 23.15 9.46
CA PHE A 163 -6.42 24.34 8.63
C PHE A 163 -6.90 23.97 7.22
N CYS A 164 -8.17 24.27 6.95
CA CYS A 164 -8.84 23.99 5.70
C CYS A 164 -8.50 25.03 4.64
N HIS A 165 -8.40 24.58 3.38
CA HIS A 165 -8.32 25.42 2.18
C HIS A 165 -7.17 26.44 2.14
N SER A 166 -6.02 26.14 2.76
CA SER A 166 -4.82 26.97 2.93
C SER A 166 -4.86 28.01 4.06
N MET A 167 -3.70 28.20 4.69
CA MET A 167 -3.40 29.25 5.67
C MET A 167 -3.25 30.65 5.03
N TYR A 168 -4.14 31.03 4.11
CA TYR A 168 -4.09 32.33 3.45
C TYR A 168 -4.32 33.48 4.45
N GLY A 169 -3.47 34.51 4.40
CA GLY A 169 -3.50 35.64 5.33
C GLY A 169 -2.83 35.38 6.69
N LEU A 170 -2.57 34.12 7.06
CA LEU A 170 -1.94 33.76 8.33
C LEU A 170 -0.41 33.79 8.23
N ASN A 171 0.22 34.88 8.70
CA ASN A 171 1.68 35.03 8.70
C ASN A 171 2.20 35.51 10.07
N PRO A 172 3.34 34.97 10.58
CA PRO A 172 4.09 33.82 10.08
C PRO A 172 3.31 32.51 10.29
N LYS A 173 3.25 31.63 9.27
CA LYS A 173 2.43 30.40 9.31
C LYS A 173 2.78 29.50 10.50
N ALA A 174 4.07 29.32 10.81
CA ALA A 174 4.54 28.49 11.92
C ALA A 174 3.94 28.88 13.28
N LYS A 175 3.78 30.19 13.56
CA LYS A 175 3.22 30.68 14.83
C LYS A 175 1.75 30.32 15.03
N PHE A 176 0.98 30.19 13.96
CA PHE A 176 -0.40 29.70 14.04
C PHE A 176 -0.46 28.19 14.29
N ILE A 177 0.49 27.42 13.76
CA ILE A 177 0.62 25.99 14.04
C ILE A 177 1.07 25.78 15.49
N GLU A 178 2.07 26.51 15.99
CA GLU A 178 2.45 26.49 17.42
C GLU A 178 1.25 26.77 18.34
N GLN A 179 0.42 27.77 18.03
CA GLN A 179 -0.80 28.05 18.78
C GLN A 179 -1.79 26.88 18.73
N ALA A 180 -2.02 26.28 17.55
CA ALA A 180 -2.89 25.13 17.38
C ALA A 180 -2.37 23.86 18.10
N LEU A 181 -1.05 23.64 18.13
CA LEU A 181 -0.41 22.56 18.88
C LEU A 181 -0.63 22.71 20.39
N GLY A 182 -0.58 23.95 20.90
CA GLY A 182 -0.95 24.28 22.29
C GLY A 182 -2.44 24.03 22.62
N MET A 183 -3.30 23.97 21.61
CA MET A 183 -4.73 23.63 21.73
C MET A 183 -5.01 22.13 21.60
N LEU A 184 -4.02 21.27 21.42
CA LEU A 184 -4.23 19.81 21.41
C LEU A 184 -4.41 19.25 22.83
N VAL A 185 -5.21 18.19 22.96
CA VAL A 185 -5.33 17.39 24.20
C VAL A 185 -3.96 16.82 24.66
N GLU A 186 -3.80 16.59 25.96
CA GLU A 186 -2.57 16.03 26.53
C GLU A 186 -2.61 14.51 26.67
N GLN A 187 -3.75 13.94 27.06
CA GLN A 187 -3.92 12.50 27.23
C GLN A 187 -5.31 12.04 26.72
N PRO A 188 -5.42 10.87 26.07
CA PRO A 188 -4.32 10.06 25.56
C PRO A 188 -3.50 10.81 24.50
N GLU A 189 -2.27 10.37 24.23
CA GLU A 189 -1.38 11.02 23.27
C GLU A 189 -1.90 11.00 21.82
N GLY A 190 -1.19 11.71 20.93
CA GLY A 190 -1.42 11.65 19.49
C GLY A 190 -2.55 12.53 18.96
N GLY A 191 -2.92 13.63 19.64
CA GLY A 191 -3.71 14.69 18.98
C GLY A 191 -2.97 15.29 17.78
N MET A 192 -3.68 15.78 16.77
CA MET A 192 -3.10 16.20 15.48
C MET A 192 -3.54 17.60 15.05
N VAL A 193 -2.59 18.40 14.53
CA VAL A 193 -2.84 19.60 13.72
C VAL A 193 -2.57 19.25 12.26
N VAL A 194 -3.54 19.45 11.37
CA VAL A 194 -3.43 19.14 9.93
C VAL A 194 -3.57 20.41 9.11
N VAL A 195 -2.67 20.60 8.14
CA VAL A 195 -2.71 21.72 7.20
C VAL A 195 -2.88 21.17 5.79
N PHE A 196 -3.97 21.57 5.13
CA PHE A 196 -4.10 21.41 3.67
C PHE A 196 -3.77 22.73 2.98
N HIS A 197 -2.78 22.71 2.08
CA HIS A 197 -2.33 23.87 1.33
C HIS A 197 -2.43 23.62 -0.17
N ARG A 198 -2.78 24.68 -0.90
CA ARG A 198 -2.82 24.74 -2.35
C ARG A 198 -1.63 25.56 -2.80
N ASP A 199 -0.79 24.97 -3.63
CA ASP A 199 0.33 25.58 -4.34
C ASP A 199 1.49 26.16 -3.48
N GLY A 200 2.69 26.12 -4.04
CA GLY A 200 3.90 26.70 -3.43
C GLY A 200 4.63 25.82 -2.41
N THR A 201 5.90 26.16 -2.15
CA THR A 201 6.72 25.53 -1.12
C THR A 201 6.27 25.99 0.27
N LEU A 202 5.80 25.08 1.11
CA LEU A 202 5.52 25.35 2.52
C LEU A 202 6.77 25.24 3.36
N ASP A 203 7.15 26.38 3.95
CA ASP A 203 8.09 26.48 5.05
C ASP A 203 7.31 26.76 6.34
N PHE A 204 7.62 26.02 7.40
CA PHE A 204 7.05 26.18 8.73
C PHE A 204 8.15 26.41 9.79
N ASP A 205 9.23 27.09 9.40
CA ASP A 205 10.27 27.62 10.29
C ASP A 205 10.91 26.55 11.21
N GLY A 206 11.11 25.34 10.67
CA GLY A 206 11.74 24.20 11.36
C GLY A 206 10.81 23.28 12.15
N LEU A 207 9.48 23.47 12.08
CA LEU A 207 8.52 22.50 12.63
C LEU A 207 8.61 21.15 11.92
N VAL A 208 8.65 20.06 12.70
CA VAL A 208 8.78 18.69 12.19
C VAL A 208 7.38 18.08 11.99
N SER A 209 7.12 17.64 10.77
CA SER A 209 5.90 16.93 10.39
C SER A 209 5.91 15.47 10.86
N ASN A 210 4.73 14.99 11.25
CA ASN A 210 4.48 13.61 11.64
C ASN A 210 4.04 12.75 10.45
N GLN A 211 3.30 13.34 9.51
CA GLN A 211 2.91 12.75 8.24
C GLN A 211 2.71 13.86 7.20
N THR A 212 2.93 13.52 5.94
CA THR A 212 2.76 14.42 4.79
C THR A 212 2.23 13.64 3.59
N ALA A 213 1.49 14.28 2.72
CA ALA A 213 1.10 13.72 1.42
C ALA A 213 1.03 14.82 0.36
N SER A 214 1.28 14.49 -0.90
CA SER A 214 1.25 15.43 -2.03
C SER A 214 0.38 14.92 -3.17
N PHE A 215 -0.40 15.81 -3.76
CA PHE A 215 -1.21 15.58 -4.95
C PHE A 215 -0.73 16.52 -6.05
N SER A 216 0.34 16.14 -6.75
CA SER A 216 0.99 16.96 -7.79
C SER A 216 0.12 17.18 -9.03
N THR A 217 -0.81 16.26 -9.29
CA THR A 217 -1.69 16.23 -10.46
C THR A 217 -2.99 17.03 -10.28
N GLY A 218 -3.12 17.84 -9.23
CA GLY A 218 -4.30 18.68 -9.03
C GLY A 218 -4.48 19.70 -10.16
N VAL A 219 -5.71 19.82 -10.66
CA VAL A 219 -6.08 20.75 -11.75
C VAL A 219 -7.37 21.48 -11.38
N ILE A 220 -7.40 22.79 -11.61
CA ILE A 220 -8.59 23.62 -11.52
C ILE A 220 -9.03 23.99 -12.93
N CYS A 221 -10.32 23.76 -13.19
CA CYS A 221 -11.00 24.06 -14.44
C CYS A 221 -11.92 25.26 -14.23
N VAL A 222 -11.74 26.32 -15.02
CA VAL A 222 -12.51 27.56 -14.95
C VAL A 222 -13.14 27.82 -16.32
N PRO A 223 -14.46 28.04 -16.43
CA PRO A 223 -15.07 28.49 -17.68
C PRO A 223 -14.35 29.70 -18.28
N ASN A 224 -14.15 29.71 -19.60
CA ASN A 224 -13.51 30.79 -20.37
C ASN A 224 -14.45 32.01 -20.57
N ASP A 225 -15.25 32.32 -19.55
CA ASP A 225 -16.25 33.38 -19.56
C ASP A 225 -15.75 34.64 -18.85
N ASP A 226 -16.08 35.81 -19.38
CA ASP A 226 -15.58 37.10 -18.88
C ASP A 226 -16.13 37.45 -17.48
N GLU A 227 -17.38 37.08 -17.15
CA GLU A 227 -17.96 37.31 -15.82
C GLU A 227 -17.36 36.36 -14.78
N VAL A 228 -17.13 35.10 -15.16
CA VAL A 228 -16.46 34.11 -14.30
C VAL A 228 -15.01 34.50 -14.02
N LEU A 229 -14.27 34.98 -15.03
CA LEU A 229 -12.89 35.42 -14.88
C LEU A 229 -12.76 36.68 -14.01
N ASP A 230 -13.73 37.59 -14.07
CA ASP A 230 -13.83 38.75 -13.18
C ASP A 230 -14.03 38.40 -11.70
N LEU A 231 -14.57 37.23 -11.39
CA LEU A 231 -14.71 36.72 -10.03
C LEU A 231 -13.48 35.90 -9.61
N PHE A 232 -12.89 35.15 -10.54
CA PHE A 232 -11.74 34.27 -10.30
C PHE A 232 -10.43 35.04 -10.13
N ALA A 233 -10.11 36.01 -10.99
CA ALA A 233 -8.83 36.70 -10.96
C ALA A 233 -8.58 37.53 -9.69
N PRO A 234 -9.55 38.34 -9.17
CA PRO A 234 -9.37 39.04 -7.90
C PRO A 234 -9.22 38.08 -6.71
N PHE A 235 -9.92 36.95 -6.74
CA PHE A 235 -9.79 35.90 -5.73
C PHE A 235 -8.38 35.28 -5.70
N VAL A 236 -7.83 34.94 -6.87
CA VAL A 236 -6.45 34.42 -7.00
C VAL A 236 -5.42 35.49 -6.65
N ALA A 237 -5.62 36.74 -7.06
CA ALA A 237 -4.74 37.86 -6.70
C ALA A 237 -4.79 38.19 -5.19
N GLY A 238 -5.94 38.00 -4.54
CA GLY A 238 -6.20 38.20 -3.12
C GLY A 238 -6.61 39.63 -2.72
N PHE A 239 -7.04 40.46 -3.69
CA PHE A 239 -7.52 41.84 -3.44
C PHE A 239 -8.41 42.32 -4.59
N GLY A 240 -9.20 43.37 -4.33
CA GLY A 240 -9.97 44.13 -5.32
C GLY A 240 -9.52 45.61 -5.39
N MET A 241 -10.17 46.37 -6.26
CA MET A 241 -9.88 47.78 -6.54
C MET A 241 -10.94 48.72 -5.93
N HIS A 242 -10.52 49.96 -5.63
CA HIS A 242 -11.40 50.99 -5.03
C HIS A 242 -12.17 51.85 -6.04
N ASP A 243 -11.67 51.98 -7.27
CA ASP A 243 -12.20 52.90 -8.30
C ASP A 243 -12.72 52.12 -9.52
N ALA A 244 -13.98 52.37 -9.90
CA ALA A 244 -14.73 51.56 -10.86
C ALA A 244 -14.20 51.66 -12.30
N ASP A 245 -13.76 52.84 -12.74
CA ASP A 245 -13.20 53.01 -14.09
C ASP A 245 -11.84 52.31 -14.21
N SER A 246 -11.04 52.35 -13.13
CA SER A 246 -9.75 51.66 -13.05
C SER A 246 -9.87 50.12 -13.00
N ASP A 247 -10.91 49.62 -12.34
CA ASP A 247 -11.18 48.19 -12.16
C ASP A 247 -11.46 47.52 -13.52
N ASN A 248 -12.21 48.20 -14.40
CA ASN A 248 -12.52 47.70 -15.75
C ASN A 248 -11.27 47.45 -16.61
N VAL A 249 -10.28 48.35 -16.58
CA VAL A 249 -9.03 48.18 -17.34
C VAL A 249 -8.20 47.04 -16.77
N LEU A 250 -8.06 46.96 -15.45
CA LEU A 250 -7.30 45.90 -14.80
C LEU A 250 -7.94 44.52 -15.00
N ARG A 251 -9.27 44.41 -14.92
CA ARG A 251 -10.03 43.19 -15.22
C ARG A 251 -9.79 42.68 -16.63
N ALA A 252 -9.85 43.56 -17.64
CA ALA A 252 -9.57 43.19 -19.02
C ALA A 252 -8.15 42.59 -19.19
N GLU A 253 -7.15 43.15 -18.50
CA GLU A 253 -5.79 42.58 -18.48
C GLU A 253 -5.72 41.26 -17.71
N TRP A 254 -6.40 41.15 -16.57
CA TRP A 254 -6.45 39.93 -15.79
C TRP A 254 -7.13 38.77 -16.53
N ARG A 255 -8.20 39.02 -17.29
CA ARG A 255 -8.80 38.04 -18.23
C ARG A 255 -7.78 37.57 -19.26
N ASN A 256 -7.00 38.50 -19.84
CA ASN A 256 -5.95 38.16 -20.81
C ASN A 256 -4.82 37.35 -20.19
N VAL A 257 -4.38 37.67 -18.96
CA VAL A 257 -3.38 36.88 -18.21
C VAL A 257 -3.89 35.47 -17.90
N CYS A 258 -5.13 35.33 -17.43
CA CYS A 258 -5.76 34.02 -17.22
C CYS A 258 -5.75 33.18 -18.50
N ARG A 259 -6.21 33.76 -19.63
CA ARG A 259 -6.23 33.08 -20.94
C ARG A 259 -4.83 32.69 -21.43
N ALA A 260 -3.84 33.57 -21.27
CA ALA A 260 -2.47 33.34 -21.73
C ALA A 260 -1.70 32.30 -20.91
N LEU A 261 -2.01 32.14 -19.62
CA LEU A 261 -1.31 31.20 -18.73
C LEU A 261 -2.04 29.85 -18.56
N SER A 262 -3.32 29.79 -18.92
CA SER A 262 -4.10 28.56 -18.94
C SER A 262 -3.62 27.57 -20.00
N ARG A 263 -3.84 26.27 -19.75
CA ARG A 263 -3.92 25.29 -20.84
C ARG A 263 -5.35 25.26 -21.37
N ARG A 264 -5.50 25.10 -22.69
CA ARG A 264 -6.76 24.72 -23.34
C ARG A 264 -6.65 23.28 -23.80
N GLU A 265 -7.75 22.54 -23.73
CA GLU A 265 -7.86 21.17 -24.25
C GLU A 265 -8.86 21.17 -25.41
N GLU A 266 -8.53 20.50 -26.51
CA GLU A 266 -9.36 20.49 -27.73
C GLU A 266 -10.76 19.90 -27.48
N ALA A 267 -10.88 18.98 -26.52
CA ALA A 267 -12.15 18.40 -26.08
C ALA A 267 -13.01 19.39 -25.25
N TYR A 268 -12.42 20.45 -24.69
CA TYR A 268 -13.08 21.41 -23.79
C TYR A 268 -12.62 22.86 -24.07
N PRO A 269 -12.86 23.40 -25.28
CA PRO A 269 -12.33 24.72 -25.69
C PRO A 269 -12.88 25.89 -24.86
N GLU A 270 -14.08 25.72 -24.29
CA GLU A 270 -14.75 26.71 -23.43
C GLU A 270 -14.22 26.74 -21.98
N HIS A 271 -13.12 26.03 -21.68
CA HIS A 271 -12.55 25.93 -20.34
C HIS A 271 -11.05 26.23 -20.31
N LEU A 272 -10.63 26.89 -19.23
CA LEU A 272 -9.26 27.22 -18.91
C LEU A 272 -8.77 26.31 -17.77
N PHE A 273 -7.66 25.61 -18.00
CA PHE A 273 -7.09 24.69 -17.02
C PHE A 273 -5.81 25.26 -16.39
N PHE A 274 -5.72 25.19 -15.06
CA PHE A 274 -4.57 25.60 -14.26
C PHE A 274 -4.14 24.46 -13.34
N SER A 275 -2.83 24.31 -13.14
CA SER A 275 -2.30 23.36 -12.16
C SER A 275 -2.50 23.90 -10.74
N SER A 276 -2.94 23.04 -9.83
CA SER A 276 -3.01 23.32 -8.40
C SER A 276 -2.59 22.09 -7.60
N PRO A 277 -1.28 21.78 -7.53
CA PRO A 277 -0.74 20.82 -6.58
C PRO A 277 -1.21 21.12 -5.15
N ASN A 278 -1.69 20.08 -4.46
CA ASN A 278 -2.10 20.17 -3.06
C ASN A 278 -1.10 19.42 -2.17
N LEU A 279 -0.81 19.97 -0.99
CA LEU A 279 0.02 19.36 0.05
C LEU A 279 -0.80 19.22 1.33
N MET A 280 -0.73 18.05 1.95
CA MET A 280 -1.11 17.84 3.34
C MET A 280 0.15 17.77 4.19
N VAL A 281 0.17 18.48 5.32
CA VAL A 281 1.17 18.32 6.38
C VAL A 281 0.44 18.15 7.71
N ALA A 282 0.75 17.08 8.45
CA ALA A 282 0.19 16.78 9.76
C ALA A 282 1.28 16.85 10.82
N PHE A 283 0.95 17.45 11.97
CA PHE A 283 1.83 17.70 13.10
C PHE A 283 1.22 17.12 14.37
N SER A 284 2.05 16.51 15.21
CA SER A 284 1.71 16.18 16.60
C SER A 284 2.35 17.22 17.53
N LYS A 285 2.08 17.14 18.85
CA LYS A 285 2.76 17.99 19.85
C LYS A 285 4.29 17.91 19.80
N GLN A 286 4.85 16.85 19.22
CA GLN A 286 6.29 16.64 19.08
C GLN A 286 6.94 17.46 17.95
N ALA A 287 6.15 18.19 17.14
CA ALA A 287 6.66 18.98 16.02
C ALA A 287 7.71 20.04 16.39
N THR A 288 7.73 20.48 17.65
CA THR A 288 8.70 21.45 18.19
C THR A 288 9.95 20.81 18.80
N ALA A 289 10.10 19.47 18.77
CA ALA A 289 11.18 18.74 19.43
C ALA A 289 12.54 18.76 18.69
N LEU A 290 12.65 19.46 17.55
CA LEU A 290 13.89 19.57 16.77
C LEU A 290 15.12 20.07 17.57
N PRO A 291 15.01 21.03 18.52
CA PRO A 291 16.15 21.46 19.34
C PRO A 291 16.77 20.34 20.18
N GLU A 292 16.01 19.29 20.54
CA GLU A 292 16.53 18.14 21.28
C GLU A 292 17.52 17.32 20.43
N LEU A 293 17.25 17.18 19.13
CA LEU A 293 18.15 16.52 18.18
C LEU A 293 19.35 17.40 17.85
N ALA A 294 19.11 18.70 17.62
CA ALA A 294 20.15 19.69 17.31
C ALA A 294 21.22 19.85 18.41
N ALA A 295 20.87 19.52 19.66
CA ALA A 295 21.81 19.50 20.78
C ALA A 295 22.74 18.26 20.80
N GLN A 296 22.38 17.20 20.06
CA GLN A 296 23.06 15.89 20.10
C GLN A 296 23.74 15.52 18.78
N VAL A 297 23.24 16.03 17.65
CA VAL A 297 23.73 15.74 16.30
C VAL A 297 24.11 17.05 15.60
N PRO A 298 25.29 17.14 14.95
CA PRO A 298 25.67 18.33 14.20
C PRO A 298 24.67 18.64 13.09
N LEU A 299 24.20 19.89 13.00
CA LEU A 299 23.38 20.36 11.89
C LEU A 299 24.26 20.90 10.76
N LEU A 300 23.89 20.64 9.50
CA LEU A 300 24.51 21.27 8.34
C LEU A 300 24.10 22.75 8.29
N ARG A 301 25.09 23.65 8.32
CA ARG A 301 24.89 25.10 8.16
C ARG A 301 25.16 25.50 6.70
N GLY A 302 24.12 25.46 5.87
CA GLY A 302 24.16 25.84 4.45
C GLY A 302 23.40 24.87 3.55
N ASP A 303 23.39 25.14 2.25
CA ASP A 303 22.69 24.32 1.26
C ASP A 303 23.43 23.00 0.98
N ILE A 304 22.68 21.90 0.94
CA ILE A 304 23.18 20.59 0.51
C ILE A 304 23.16 20.49 -1.02
N THR A 305 24.20 19.88 -1.61
CA THR A 305 24.26 19.68 -3.07
C THR A 305 23.38 18.50 -3.50
N VAL A 306 22.09 18.77 -3.72
CA VAL A 306 21.14 17.80 -4.29
C VAL A 306 21.04 18.00 -5.81
N LYS A 307 21.31 16.92 -6.56
CA LYS A 307 21.26 16.89 -8.03
C LYS A 307 19.83 16.75 -8.55
N ASN A 308 19.01 15.95 -7.87
CA ASN A 308 17.63 15.70 -8.27
C ASN A 308 16.75 16.95 -8.16
N ARG A 309 16.07 17.33 -9.24
CA ARG A 309 15.24 18.54 -9.28
C ARG A 309 14.01 18.44 -8.38
N GLU A 310 13.33 17.29 -8.33
CA GLU A 310 12.11 17.09 -7.54
C GLU A 310 12.42 17.28 -6.05
N ALA A 311 13.49 16.64 -5.55
CA ALA A 311 13.94 16.80 -4.17
C ALA A 311 14.32 18.26 -3.82
N ARG A 312 14.90 19.04 -4.74
CA ARG A 312 15.18 20.48 -4.51
C ARG A 312 13.94 21.35 -4.32
N LEU A 313 12.75 20.89 -4.74
CA LEU A 313 11.49 21.60 -4.49
C LEU A 313 10.97 21.39 -3.06
N HIS A 314 11.60 20.49 -2.29
CA HIS A 314 11.21 20.17 -0.92
C HIS A 314 12.17 20.81 0.09
N ARG A 315 11.61 21.52 1.08
CA ARG A 315 12.38 22.10 2.20
C ARG A 315 12.30 21.20 3.43
N PRO A 316 13.38 20.52 3.85
CA PRO A 316 13.39 19.76 5.11
C PRO A 316 13.23 20.69 6.31
N ALA A 317 12.74 20.16 7.44
CA ALA A 317 12.71 20.89 8.71
C ALA A 317 14.12 21.19 9.22
N SER A 318 15.06 20.27 8.98
CA SER A 318 16.49 20.47 9.19
C SER A 318 17.30 19.42 8.41
N ILE A 319 18.60 19.67 8.28
CA ILE A 319 19.57 18.69 7.78
C ILE A 319 20.55 18.37 8.90
N SER A 320 20.45 17.17 9.44
CA SER A 320 21.38 16.61 10.43
C SER A 320 22.53 15.92 9.69
N ARG A 321 23.78 16.24 10.05
CA ARG A 321 25.00 15.69 9.46
C ARG A 321 25.75 14.85 10.50
N PRO A 322 25.35 13.60 10.74
CA PRO A 322 26.05 12.72 11.67
C PRO A 322 27.49 12.48 11.20
N THR A 323 28.44 12.61 12.12
CA THR A 323 29.88 12.34 11.90
C THR A 323 30.37 11.04 12.55
N GLU A 324 29.49 10.35 13.28
CA GLU A 324 29.80 9.12 14.03
C GLU A 324 28.55 8.25 14.09
N ILE A 325 28.71 6.92 14.20
CA ILE A 325 27.58 5.97 14.22
C ILE A 325 26.58 6.31 15.33
N ARG A 326 27.05 6.75 16.50
CA ARG A 326 26.17 7.18 17.60
C ARG A 326 25.22 8.30 17.19
N HIS A 327 25.64 9.24 16.35
CA HIS A 327 24.80 10.34 15.89
C HIS A 327 23.67 9.85 14.97
N ILE A 328 23.89 8.79 14.17
CA ILE A 328 22.83 8.12 13.41
C ILE A 328 21.83 7.46 14.38
N GLN A 329 22.34 6.78 15.42
CA GLN A 329 21.48 6.18 16.46
C GLN A 329 20.66 7.22 17.20
N GLU A 330 21.19 8.42 17.47
CA GLU A 330 20.42 9.54 18.04
C GLU A 330 19.30 10.01 17.10
N CYS A 331 19.58 10.21 15.80
CA CYS A 331 18.54 10.54 14.82
C CYS A 331 17.37 9.53 14.85
N VAL A 332 17.70 8.23 14.86
CA VAL A 332 16.70 7.16 14.91
C VAL A 332 15.96 7.10 16.24
N ARG A 333 16.66 7.20 17.39
CA ARG A 333 16.01 7.19 18.72
C ARG A 333 15.11 8.40 18.92
N TRP A 334 15.51 9.57 18.43
CA TRP A 334 14.67 10.75 18.40
C TRP A 334 13.43 10.54 17.50
N ALA A 335 13.60 10.02 16.28
CA ALA A 335 12.47 9.71 15.40
C ALA A 335 11.47 8.72 16.02
N LEU A 336 11.96 7.65 16.65
CA LEU A 336 11.17 6.65 17.37
C LEU A 336 10.45 7.22 18.61
N LYS A 337 11.11 8.10 19.36
CA LYS A 337 10.56 8.78 20.55
C LYS A 337 9.43 9.74 20.18
N HIS A 338 9.60 10.50 19.11
CA HIS A 338 8.67 11.55 18.71
C HIS A 338 7.63 11.09 17.66
N GLY A 339 7.76 9.88 17.12
CA GLY A 339 6.82 9.29 16.17
C GLY A 339 6.88 9.90 14.76
N VAL A 340 8.06 10.40 14.35
CA VAL A 340 8.26 11.16 13.11
C VAL A 340 9.14 10.39 12.10
N GLY A 341 9.01 10.73 10.82
CA GLY A 341 9.85 10.16 9.76
C GLY A 341 11.19 10.87 9.59
N LEU A 342 12.11 10.22 8.86
CA LEU A 342 13.41 10.73 8.42
C LEU A 342 13.57 10.53 6.91
N THR A 343 14.34 11.40 6.25
CA THR A 343 14.92 11.11 4.91
C THR A 343 16.44 10.93 5.02
N ILE A 344 17.03 10.19 4.08
CA ILE A 344 18.48 9.96 4.03
C ILE A 344 19.06 10.58 2.75
N VAL A 345 20.15 11.33 2.87
CA VAL A 345 20.90 11.90 1.75
C VAL A 345 22.26 11.23 1.65
N GLY A 346 22.41 10.34 0.67
CA GLY A 346 23.72 9.89 0.17
C GLY A 346 24.21 10.83 -0.93
N GLY A 347 24.24 10.36 -2.18
CA GLY A 347 24.67 11.17 -3.34
C GLY A 347 23.70 12.27 -3.82
N GLY A 348 22.52 12.44 -3.21
CA GLY A 348 21.56 13.51 -3.59
C GLY A 348 20.88 13.36 -4.97
N HIS A 349 20.75 12.12 -5.49
CA HIS A 349 20.14 11.84 -6.81
C HIS A 349 18.69 11.32 -6.78
N SER A 350 18.19 10.86 -5.62
CA SER A 350 16.80 10.40 -5.49
C SER A 350 15.83 11.57 -5.30
N GLY A 351 14.63 11.48 -5.86
CA GLY A 351 13.52 12.41 -5.57
C GLY A 351 13.04 12.37 -4.11
N HIS A 352 13.42 11.32 -3.37
CA HIS A 352 13.00 11.04 -2.00
C HIS A 352 13.98 11.54 -0.91
N CYS A 353 15.16 12.04 -1.27
CA CYS A 353 16.20 12.33 -0.27
C CYS A 353 15.93 13.59 0.57
N LEU A 354 15.10 14.52 0.09
CA LEU A 354 14.59 15.66 0.82
C LEU A 354 13.06 15.65 0.80
N TRP A 355 12.43 16.07 1.89
CA TRP A 355 10.97 16.07 2.00
C TRP A 355 10.46 17.25 2.85
N PRO A 356 9.29 17.86 2.53
CA PRO A 356 8.82 19.05 3.23
C PRO A 356 8.65 18.81 4.74
N ASN A 357 9.30 19.63 5.56
CA ASN A 357 9.17 19.62 7.03
C ASN A 357 9.55 18.27 7.67
N VAL A 358 10.48 17.53 7.09
CA VAL A 358 11.06 16.28 7.63
C VAL A 358 12.54 16.51 7.93
N VAL A 359 13.11 15.79 8.89
CA VAL A 359 14.56 15.82 9.15
C VAL A 359 15.28 14.96 8.12
N ALA A 360 16.19 15.57 7.37
CA ALA A 360 17.08 14.87 6.45
C ALA A 360 18.40 14.52 7.15
N VAL A 361 18.90 13.31 6.95
CA VAL A 361 20.18 12.82 7.47
C VAL A 361 21.20 12.79 6.35
N ASP A 362 22.14 13.73 6.38
CA ASP A 362 23.25 13.85 5.43
C ASP A 362 24.39 12.89 5.78
N MET A 363 24.58 11.86 4.96
CA MET A 363 25.62 10.86 5.14
C MET A 363 26.99 11.31 4.61
N SER A 364 27.14 12.53 4.08
CA SER A 364 28.38 13.00 3.43
C SER A 364 29.64 13.02 4.31
N ALA A 365 29.52 12.87 5.64
CA ALA A 365 30.67 12.72 6.54
C ALA A 365 31.24 11.29 6.52
N PHE A 366 30.40 10.29 6.21
CA PHE A 366 30.77 8.89 6.01
C PHE A 366 31.22 8.67 4.56
N GLY A 367 32.37 9.25 4.21
CA GLY A 367 32.89 9.30 2.84
C GLY A 367 34.11 8.40 2.56
N GLN A 368 34.51 7.54 3.49
CA GLN A 368 35.73 6.73 3.38
C GLN A 368 35.55 5.46 2.55
N VAL A 369 36.61 5.10 1.83
CA VAL A 369 36.74 3.83 1.11
C VAL A 369 37.94 3.09 1.66
N HIS A 370 37.74 1.88 2.17
CA HIS A 370 38.79 1.00 2.67
C HIS A 370 38.91 -0.21 1.76
N ILE A 371 40.13 -0.69 1.53
CA ILE A 371 40.40 -1.84 0.67
C ILE A 371 41.11 -2.90 1.50
N LEU A 372 40.55 -4.10 1.51
CA LEU A 372 41.02 -5.24 2.31
C LEU A 372 41.43 -6.37 1.35
N PRO A 373 42.67 -6.89 1.41
CA PRO A 373 43.06 -8.05 0.62
C PRO A 373 42.32 -9.31 1.11
N THR A 374 41.91 -10.19 0.18
CA THR A 374 41.14 -11.42 0.49
C THR A 374 41.95 -12.54 1.15
N GLY A 375 43.27 -12.39 1.30
CA GLY A 375 44.13 -13.39 1.96
C GLY A 375 44.10 -14.76 1.27
N ASP A 376 44.23 -15.82 2.08
CA ASP A 376 44.08 -17.22 1.64
C ASP A 376 42.61 -17.68 1.58
N ASP A 377 41.66 -16.90 2.14
CA ASP A 377 40.23 -17.22 2.23
C ASP A 377 39.45 -17.06 0.89
N ARG A 378 40.15 -17.17 -0.25
CA ARG A 378 39.57 -17.03 -1.61
C ARG A 378 38.46 -18.05 -1.89
N ALA A 379 38.45 -19.17 -1.17
CA ALA A 379 37.44 -20.22 -1.32
C ALA A 379 36.02 -19.76 -0.97
N GLU A 380 35.85 -18.77 -0.10
CA GLU A 380 34.53 -18.32 0.38
C GLU A 380 33.87 -17.26 -0.53
N PHE A 381 34.69 -16.47 -1.25
CA PHE A 381 34.20 -15.34 -2.07
C PHE A 381 34.16 -15.60 -3.58
N GLY A 382 34.79 -16.68 -4.05
CA GLY A 382 34.91 -17.05 -5.47
C GLY A 382 36.29 -16.71 -6.05
N SER A 383 36.73 -17.50 -7.05
CA SER A 383 38.08 -17.43 -7.65
C SER A 383 38.48 -16.04 -8.15
N ASP A 384 37.49 -15.27 -8.61
CA ASP A 384 37.69 -14.02 -9.35
C ASP A 384 37.72 -12.79 -8.42
N CYS A 385 37.48 -12.99 -7.11
CA CYS A 385 37.50 -11.95 -6.10
C CYS A 385 38.94 -11.67 -5.62
N VAL A 386 39.47 -10.50 -5.99
CA VAL A 386 40.87 -10.10 -5.74
C VAL A 386 41.03 -9.33 -4.42
N ALA A 387 39.99 -8.59 -4.02
CA ALA A 387 39.95 -7.80 -2.80
C ALA A 387 38.50 -7.59 -2.33
N LEU A 388 38.34 -7.10 -1.10
CA LEU A 388 37.08 -6.55 -0.61
C LEU A 388 37.20 -5.02 -0.52
N VAL A 389 36.19 -4.31 -1.02
CA VAL A 389 36.12 -2.83 -0.94
C VAL A 389 34.98 -2.45 -0.01
N VAL A 390 35.33 -1.84 1.14
CA VAL A 390 34.37 -1.31 2.10
C VAL A 390 34.14 0.17 1.77
N ALA A 391 32.94 0.51 1.30
CA ALA A 391 32.54 1.88 1.01
C ALA A 391 31.51 2.37 2.02
N GLU A 392 31.74 3.55 2.59
CA GLU A 392 30.77 4.23 3.46
C GLU A 392 29.59 4.83 2.68
N ALA A 393 28.45 5.06 3.36
CA ALA A 393 27.17 5.42 2.72
C ALA A 393 27.15 6.82 2.05
N GLY A 394 28.08 7.71 2.41
CA GLY A 394 28.31 9.00 1.78
C GLY A 394 29.23 8.94 0.54
N CYS A 395 29.90 7.81 0.29
CA CYS A 395 30.74 7.64 -0.90
C CYS A 395 29.93 7.74 -2.19
N LYS A 396 30.56 8.34 -3.21
CA LYS A 396 30.03 8.37 -4.58
C LYS A 396 30.77 7.36 -5.45
N THR A 397 30.13 6.87 -6.51
CA THR A 397 30.68 5.88 -7.43
C THR A 397 32.07 6.27 -7.93
N GLY A 398 32.27 7.52 -8.33
CA GLY A 398 33.55 7.99 -8.85
C GLY A 398 34.65 8.01 -7.78
N ASP A 399 34.30 8.18 -6.51
CA ASP A 399 35.26 8.11 -5.39
C ASP A 399 35.65 6.65 -5.12
N ILE A 400 34.68 5.72 -5.14
CA ILE A 400 34.96 4.28 -4.97
C ILE A 400 35.82 3.76 -6.12
N VAL A 401 35.45 4.05 -7.37
CA VAL A 401 36.19 3.60 -8.56
C VAL A 401 37.62 4.16 -8.57
N ARG A 402 37.82 5.46 -8.28
CA ARG A 402 39.16 6.06 -8.19
C ARG A 402 40.05 5.39 -7.13
N ASN A 403 39.51 5.12 -5.93
CA ASN A 403 40.28 4.47 -4.87
C ASN A 403 40.58 2.99 -5.17
N ALA A 404 39.60 2.26 -5.71
CA ALA A 404 39.77 0.86 -6.12
C ALA A 404 40.85 0.71 -7.22
N MET A 405 40.79 1.55 -8.25
CA MET A 405 41.73 1.48 -9.37
C MET A 405 43.15 1.88 -8.99
N ALA A 406 43.33 2.76 -7.99
CA ALA A 406 44.64 3.11 -7.47
C ALA A 406 45.44 1.93 -6.90
N VAL A 407 44.78 0.79 -6.61
CA VAL A 407 45.42 -0.47 -6.19
C VAL A 407 45.15 -1.64 -7.16
N GLY A 408 44.73 -1.34 -8.39
CA GLY A 408 44.57 -2.35 -9.45
C GLY A 408 43.30 -3.20 -9.35
N VAL A 409 42.25 -2.73 -8.67
CA VAL A 409 40.94 -3.43 -8.59
C VAL A 409 39.78 -2.54 -9.04
N THR A 410 38.61 -3.14 -9.26
CA THR A 410 37.37 -2.44 -9.61
C THR A 410 36.15 -3.11 -8.97
N VAL A 411 35.04 -2.37 -8.90
CA VAL A 411 33.74 -2.83 -8.36
C VAL A 411 32.66 -2.54 -9.41
N PRO A 412 31.72 -3.47 -9.69
CA PRO A 412 30.59 -3.17 -10.55
C PRO A 412 29.71 -2.11 -9.88
N LEU A 413 29.71 -0.90 -10.44
CA LEU A 413 28.96 0.26 -9.96
C LEU A 413 28.31 0.97 -11.15
N GLY A 414 27.49 2.01 -10.87
CA GLY A 414 26.78 2.73 -11.92
C GLY A 414 27.63 3.66 -12.78
N ALA A 415 27.21 3.90 -14.02
CA ALA A 415 27.87 4.75 -15.02
C ALA A 415 27.98 6.26 -14.68
N ARG A 416 27.64 6.69 -13.45
CA ARG A 416 27.59 8.11 -13.07
C ARG A 416 28.43 8.36 -11.81
N PRO A 417 29.55 9.10 -11.90
CA PRO A 417 30.53 9.22 -10.82
C PRO A 417 30.00 10.00 -9.60
N SER A 418 28.98 10.84 -9.79
CA SER A 418 28.39 11.65 -8.69
C SER A 418 27.27 10.96 -7.92
N VAL A 419 26.87 9.74 -8.29
CA VAL A 419 25.79 8.99 -7.63
C VAL A 419 26.35 8.25 -6.40
N GLY A 420 25.56 8.11 -5.34
CA GLY A 420 25.97 7.45 -4.08
C GLY A 420 25.07 6.28 -3.67
N ALA A 421 25.16 5.87 -2.41
CA ALA A 421 24.55 4.65 -1.84
C ALA A 421 23.17 4.25 -2.39
N GLY A 422 22.22 5.18 -2.48
CA GLY A 422 20.85 4.91 -2.93
C GLY A 422 20.70 4.22 -4.30
N LEU A 423 21.73 4.24 -5.16
CA LEU A 423 21.72 3.50 -6.43
C LEU A 423 22.09 2.03 -6.25
N TRP A 424 23.25 1.76 -5.65
CA TRP A 424 23.82 0.42 -5.57
C TRP A 424 23.16 -0.46 -4.49
N LEU A 425 22.40 0.16 -3.58
CA LEU A 425 21.47 -0.52 -2.68
C LEU A 425 20.13 -0.92 -3.35
N GLN A 426 19.88 -0.48 -4.58
CA GLN A 426 18.65 -0.73 -5.34
C GLN A 426 18.90 -1.46 -6.67
N GLY A 427 20.08 -2.06 -6.84
CA GLY A 427 20.54 -2.61 -8.12
C GLY A 427 21.95 -2.09 -8.42
N GLY A 428 22.03 -0.95 -9.12
CA GLY A 428 23.30 -0.40 -9.59
C GLY A 428 23.71 -0.97 -10.95
N ILE A 429 23.17 -0.35 -12.00
CA ILE A 429 23.41 -0.72 -13.40
C ILE A 429 24.51 0.19 -13.98
N GLY A 430 25.49 -0.40 -14.66
CA GLY A 430 26.61 0.28 -15.31
C GLY A 430 27.44 -0.67 -16.18
N HIS A 431 28.55 -0.21 -16.75
CA HIS A 431 29.29 -0.90 -17.82
C HIS A 431 29.80 -2.32 -17.46
N LEU A 432 30.00 -2.63 -16.18
CA LEU A 432 30.41 -3.96 -15.73
C LEU A 432 29.25 -4.95 -15.50
N ALA A 433 28.00 -4.51 -15.66
CA ALA A 433 26.82 -5.30 -15.31
C ALA A 433 26.71 -6.62 -16.08
N ARG A 434 27.05 -6.64 -17.36
CA ARG A 434 27.05 -7.86 -18.20
C ARG A 434 28.11 -8.88 -17.78
N ILE A 435 29.18 -8.46 -17.10
CA ILE A 435 30.32 -9.31 -16.73
C ILE A 435 30.14 -9.87 -15.32
N TYR A 436 29.89 -8.99 -14.35
CA TYR A 436 29.93 -9.30 -12.91
C TYR A 436 28.57 -9.16 -12.20
N GLY A 437 27.51 -8.77 -12.91
CA GLY A 437 26.19 -8.52 -12.33
C GLY A 437 26.03 -7.08 -11.84
N LEU A 438 24.90 -6.81 -11.22
CA LEU A 438 24.58 -5.50 -10.66
C LEU A 438 25.45 -5.19 -9.44
N ALA A 439 25.55 -3.91 -9.06
CA ALA A 439 26.31 -3.53 -7.87
C ALA A 439 25.83 -4.24 -6.60
N CYS A 440 24.52 -4.50 -6.47
CA CYS A 440 23.96 -5.24 -5.35
C CYS A 440 24.33 -6.74 -5.33
N ASP A 441 24.73 -7.31 -6.47
CA ASP A 441 25.16 -8.72 -6.59
C ASP A 441 26.61 -8.89 -6.08
N ALA A 442 27.39 -7.81 -6.10
CA ALA A 442 28.73 -7.77 -5.51
C ALA A 442 28.75 -7.48 -4.00
N ILE A 443 27.62 -7.15 -3.36
CA ILE A 443 27.56 -6.86 -1.93
C ILE A 443 27.65 -8.16 -1.12
N VAL A 444 28.63 -8.26 -0.22
CA VAL A 444 28.83 -9.43 0.68
C VAL A 444 28.57 -9.12 2.16
N GLY A 445 28.41 -7.85 2.52
CA GLY A 445 28.08 -7.46 3.89
C GLY A 445 27.81 -5.97 4.04
N ALA A 446 27.18 -5.55 5.14
CA ALA A 446 26.94 -4.16 5.45
C ALA A 446 26.99 -3.90 6.97
N VAL A 447 27.53 -2.74 7.37
CA VAL A 447 27.41 -2.16 8.73
C VAL A 447 26.29 -1.13 8.73
N ILE A 448 25.61 -0.96 9.86
CA ILE A 448 24.17 -0.71 9.85
C ILE A 448 23.68 -0.10 11.22
N VAL A 449 22.57 0.67 11.32
CA VAL A 449 21.78 1.17 12.49
C VAL A 449 20.24 0.96 12.32
N SER A 450 19.60 0.07 13.09
CA SER A 450 18.21 -0.42 13.01
C SER A 450 17.20 0.68 13.26
N VAL A 451 16.12 0.74 12.47
CA VAL A 451 15.08 1.77 12.67
C VAL A 451 13.95 1.34 13.61
N ASP A 452 13.88 0.08 14.03
CA ASP A 452 12.95 -0.40 15.07
C ASP A 452 13.59 -0.35 16.48
N SER A 453 14.85 -0.81 16.61
CA SER A 453 15.53 -0.96 17.91
C SER A 453 16.65 0.05 18.19
N SER A 454 17.07 0.84 17.20
CA SER A 454 18.28 1.71 17.24
C SER A 454 19.62 1.02 17.52
N GLN A 455 19.64 -0.31 17.61
CA GLN A 455 20.87 -1.12 17.56
C GLN A 455 21.51 -1.04 16.17
N VAL A 456 22.57 -1.78 15.87
CA VAL A 456 23.35 -1.61 14.65
C VAL A 456 22.75 -2.47 13.46
N PHE A 457 21.66 -2.02 12.75
CA PHE A 457 20.91 -2.71 11.62
C PHE A 457 20.24 -1.94 10.36
N CYS A 458 20.59 -0.70 9.93
CA CYS A 458 20.41 -0.06 8.58
C CYS A 458 21.55 0.95 8.11
N ILE A 459 21.92 1.02 6.82
CA ILE A 459 23.32 1.13 6.29
C ILE A 459 24.21 2.37 6.63
N VAL A 460 25.41 2.09 7.17
CA VAL A 460 26.56 2.97 7.43
C VAL A 460 27.68 2.76 6.40
N SER A 461 28.02 1.51 6.12
CA SER A 461 29.00 1.10 5.12
C SER A 461 28.67 -0.28 4.57
N VAL A 462 29.25 -0.63 3.43
CA VAL A 462 28.99 -1.87 2.71
C VAL A 462 30.28 -2.43 2.14
N THR A 463 30.43 -3.74 2.21
CA THR A 463 31.56 -4.50 1.67
C THR A 463 31.18 -5.10 0.33
N PHE A 464 31.93 -4.76 -0.70
CA PHE A 464 31.83 -5.32 -2.05
C PHE A 464 32.93 -6.35 -2.31
N LYS A 465 32.64 -7.36 -3.14
CA LYS A 465 33.65 -8.07 -3.93
C LYS A 465 34.28 -7.11 -4.93
N ALA A 466 35.59 -7.14 -5.05
CA ALA A 466 36.33 -6.38 -6.06
C ALA A 466 37.13 -7.32 -6.97
N PHE A 467 37.18 -6.96 -8.24
CA PHE A 467 37.75 -7.73 -9.34
C PHE A 467 39.02 -7.03 -9.85
N ALA A 468 39.84 -7.70 -10.67
CA ALA A 468 40.99 -7.06 -11.31
C ALA A 468 40.57 -5.82 -12.11
N SER A 469 41.41 -4.77 -12.11
CA SER A 469 41.13 -3.56 -12.90
C SER A 469 41.03 -3.88 -14.38
N ARG A 470 40.21 -3.09 -15.09
CA ARG A 470 39.95 -3.25 -16.52
C ARG A 470 40.22 -1.96 -17.29
N THR A 471 40.74 -2.14 -18.49
CA THR A 471 40.85 -1.12 -19.52
C THR A 471 39.70 -1.31 -20.51
N TYR A 472 39.21 -0.22 -21.07
CA TYR A 472 38.07 -0.21 -21.99
C TYR A 472 38.51 0.34 -23.35
N SER A 473 37.91 -0.19 -24.41
CA SER A 473 37.86 0.40 -25.74
C SER A 473 36.45 0.96 -25.93
N VAL A 474 36.34 2.25 -26.25
CA VAL A 474 35.07 2.94 -26.48
C VAL A 474 35.01 3.37 -27.95
N ARG A 475 33.95 2.97 -28.63
CA ARG A 475 33.70 3.24 -30.06
C ARG A 475 32.34 3.91 -30.22
N ASN A 476 32.25 4.92 -31.08
CA ASN A 476 31.04 5.72 -31.25
C ASN A 476 30.62 5.84 -32.72
N TRP A 477 29.30 5.84 -32.95
CA TRP A 477 28.67 6.04 -34.26
C TRP A 477 27.45 6.96 -34.12
N VAL A 478 27.24 7.84 -35.11
CA VAL A 478 26.08 8.74 -35.23
C VAL A 478 25.44 8.52 -36.59
N VAL A 479 24.35 7.75 -36.61
CA VAL A 479 23.62 7.42 -37.84
C VAL A 479 22.46 8.41 -38.03
N PRO A 480 22.47 9.27 -39.06
CA PRO A 480 21.31 10.07 -39.43
C PRO A 480 20.20 9.17 -39.99
N LEU A 481 18.95 9.46 -39.63
CA LEU A 481 17.78 8.72 -40.05
C LEU A 481 16.84 9.63 -40.85
N SER A 482 16.41 9.15 -42.02
CA SER A 482 15.62 9.91 -43.00
C SER A 482 14.15 10.00 -42.62
N ASP A 483 13.58 8.90 -42.12
CA ASP A 483 12.18 8.77 -41.72
C ASP A 483 11.99 7.74 -40.58
N SER A 484 10.73 7.57 -40.15
CA SER A 484 10.38 6.67 -39.07
C SER A 484 10.39 5.18 -39.43
N LEU A 485 10.35 4.80 -40.72
CA LEU A 485 10.51 3.41 -41.16
C LEU A 485 11.97 3.01 -41.14
N GLU A 486 12.87 3.88 -41.61
CA GLU A 486 14.33 3.68 -41.50
C GLU A 486 14.74 3.60 -40.01
N ALA A 487 14.21 4.47 -39.16
CA ALA A 487 14.46 4.43 -37.73
C ALA A 487 14.02 3.12 -37.06
N GLN A 488 12.85 2.59 -37.43
CA GLN A 488 12.36 1.30 -36.95
C GLN A 488 13.26 0.15 -37.43
N ALA A 489 13.59 0.12 -38.72
CA ALA A 489 14.46 -0.89 -39.31
C ALA A 489 15.86 -0.89 -38.67
N LYS A 490 16.48 0.28 -38.48
CA LYS A 490 17.80 0.42 -37.86
C LYS A 490 17.83 -0.01 -36.39
N LEU A 491 16.76 0.25 -35.62
CA LEU A 491 16.63 -0.27 -34.26
C LEU A 491 16.48 -1.81 -34.23
N SER A 492 15.79 -2.40 -35.21
CA SER A 492 15.71 -3.86 -35.35
C SER A 492 17.06 -4.46 -35.76
N GLU A 493 17.74 -3.93 -36.79
CA GLU A 493 19.08 -4.36 -37.20
C GLU A 493 20.09 -4.30 -36.05
N PHE A 494 20.04 -3.21 -35.25
CA PHE A 494 20.89 -3.03 -34.08
C PHE A 494 20.65 -4.09 -32.99
N ASP A 495 19.39 -4.39 -32.65
CA ASP A 495 19.04 -5.43 -31.68
C ASP A 495 19.52 -6.82 -32.17
N GLU A 496 19.17 -7.18 -33.41
CA GLU A 496 19.36 -8.54 -33.91
C GLU A 496 20.81 -8.88 -34.31
N HIS A 497 21.53 -7.94 -34.92
CA HIS A 497 22.82 -8.18 -35.58
C HIS A 497 24.00 -7.41 -34.96
N VAL A 498 23.75 -6.54 -33.98
CA VAL A 498 24.81 -5.91 -33.19
C VAL A 498 24.70 -6.40 -31.75
N ALA A 499 23.71 -5.93 -31.00
CA ALA A 499 23.62 -6.14 -29.57
C ALA A 499 23.60 -7.63 -29.18
N ARG A 500 22.75 -8.44 -29.84
CA ARG A 500 22.57 -9.87 -29.53
C ARG A 500 23.78 -10.74 -29.87
N GLU A 501 24.62 -10.30 -30.80
CA GLU A 501 25.85 -11.01 -31.20
C GLU A 501 27.06 -10.66 -30.30
N LEU A 502 26.99 -9.60 -29.49
CA LEU A 502 28.12 -9.14 -28.67
C LEU A 502 28.49 -10.11 -27.54
N PRO A 503 29.79 -10.41 -27.35
CA PRO A 503 30.26 -11.23 -26.24
C PRO A 503 30.04 -10.54 -24.89
N ARG A 504 30.16 -11.31 -23.81
CA ARG A 504 29.86 -10.87 -22.43
C ARG A 504 30.74 -9.72 -21.93
N ASN A 505 31.96 -9.58 -22.45
CA ASN A 505 32.89 -8.49 -22.12
C ASN A 505 32.62 -7.19 -22.92
N CYS A 506 31.66 -7.20 -23.84
CA CYS A 506 31.22 -6.07 -24.64
C CYS A 506 29.78 -5.67 -24.33
N SER A 507 29.44 -4.39 -24.54
CA SER A 507 28.07 -3.89 -24.57
C SER A 507 27.93 -2.75 -25.59
N ALA A 508 26.77 -2.62 -26.23
CA ALA A 508 26.45 -1.50 -27.10
C ALA A 508 25.20 -0.77 -26.62
N ASP A 509 25.36 0.49 -26.24
CA ASP A 509 24.26 1.37 -25.85
C ASP A 509 23.78 2.17 -27.06
N ALA A 510 22.46 2.26 -27.24
CA ALA A 510 21.83 3.06 -28.29
C ALA A 510 21.13 4.30 -27.74
N TYR A 511 21.19 5.40 -28.49
CA TYR A 511 20.59 6.69 -28.16
C TYR A 511 19.71 7.13 -29.32
N LEU A 512 18.41 7.29 -29.09
CA LEU A 512 17.50 7.88 -30.06
C LEU A 512 17.23 9.33 -29.65
N TYR A 513 17.59 10.27 -30.50
CA TYR A 513 17.48 11.70 -30.25
C TYR A 513 17.28 12.48 -31.55
N TRP A 514 17.10 13.79 -31.43
CA TRP A 514 16.93 14.66 -32.58
C TRP A 514 17.84 15.87 -32.46
N ASP A 515 18.56 16.19 -33.53
CA ASP A 515 19.41 17.38 -33.60
C ASP A 515 19.37 17.99 -35.00
N VAL A 516 19.66 19.29 -35.14
CA VAL A 516 19.76 20.04 -36.42
C VAL A 516 18.64 19.76 -37.46
N GLY A 517 17.43 19.42 -37.01
CA GLY A 517 16.29 19.12 -37.90
C GLY A 517 16.15 17.66 -38.34
N HIS A 518 17.02 16.75 -37.90
CA HIS A 518 17.02 15.32 -38.23
C HIS A 518 16.92 14.39 -37.01
N LEU A 519 16.40 13.19 -37.23
CA LEU A 519 16.41 12.08 -36.28
C LEU A 519 17.77 11.36 -36.34
N TYR A 520 18.31 10.95 -35.20
CA TYR A 520 19.59 10.24 -35.12
C TYR A 520 19.50 9.00 -34.24
N LEU A 521 20.18 7.93 -34.68
CA LEU A 521 20.56 6.79 -33.86
C LEU A 521 22.05 6.90 -33.53
N GLY A 522 22.34 7.31 -32.31
CA GLY A 522 23.70 7.21 -31.74
C GLY A 522 23.95 5.82 -31.18
N VAL A 523 25.15 5.28 -31.34
CA VAL A 523 25.58 4.03 -30.69
C VAL A 523 26.94 4.24 -30.03
N THR A 524 27.08 3.79 -28.78
CA THR A 524 28.37 3.70 -28.08
C THR A 524 28.63 2.24 -27.71
N MET A 525 29.69 1.64 -28.24
CA MET A 525 30.14 0.31 -27.86
C MET A 525 31.30 0.38 -26.88
N PHE A 526 31.20 -0.41 -25.82
CA PHE A 526 32.22 -0.60 -24.80
C PHE A 526 32.75 -2.04 -24.89
N GLU A 527 34.05 -2.22 -25.06
CA GLU A 527 34.75 -3.52 -24.99
C GLU A 527 35.74 -3.47 -23.82
N SER A 528 35.71 -4.47 -22.91
CA SER A 528 36.57 -4.48 -21.72
C SER A 528 37.62 -5.59 -21.73
N PHE A 529 38.81 -5.25 -21.21
CA PHE A 529 39.99 -6.10 -21.11
C PHE A 529 40.61 -6.02 -19.72
N GLU A 530 41.25 -7.09 -19.25
CA GLU A 530 41.97 -7.07 -17.96
C GLU A 530 43.31 -6.37 -18.07
N THR A 531 43.61 -5.49 -17.09
CA THR A 531 44.84 -4.70 -17.10
C THR A 531 46.06 -5.59 -16.81
N GLY A 532 46.91 -5.80 -17.83
CA GLY A 532 48.25 -6.41 -17.66
C GLY A 532 48.52 -7.73 -18.37
N LEU A 533 47.57 -8.27 -19.16
CA LEU A 533 47.71 -9.58 -19.82
C LEU A 533 48.28 -9.55 -21.27
N SER A 534 48.65 -8.39 -21.82
CA SER A 534 49.40 -8.33 -23.08
C SER A 534 50.49 -7.25 -23.09
N SER A 535 51.70 -7.64 -23.50
CA SER A 535 52.80 -6.71 -23.85
C SER A 535 52.67 -6.18 -25.29
N GLU A 536 51.69 -6.66 -26.03
CA GLU A 536 51.26 -6.13 -27.33
C GLU A 536 50.01 -5.28 -27.11
N MET A 537 49.82 -4.23 -27.91
CA MET A 537 48.59 -3.43 -27.86
C MET A 537 47.37 -4.35 -28.06
N PRO A 538 46.24 -4.14 -27.34
CA PRO A 538 45.05 -4.94 -27.55
C PRO A 538 44.63 -4.85 -29.02
N ILE A 539 44.71 -5.98 -29.73
CA ILE A 539 44.07 -6.12 -31.04
C ILE A 539 42.57 -6.18 -30.74
N SER A 540 41.93 -5.01 -30.67
CA SER A 540 40.47 -4.89 -30.55
C SER A 540 39.82 -5.74 -31.62
N MET A 541 38.64 -6.31 -31.33
CA MET A 541 37.93 -7.09 -32.33
C MET A 541 37.79 -6.25 -33.62
N PRO A 542 38.20 -6.78 -34.80
CA PRO A 542 37.91 -6.11 -36.05
C PRO A 542 36.39 -5.97 -36.17
N LEU A 543 35.89 -4.81 -36.59
CA LEU A 543 34.45 -4.63 -36.82
C LEU A 543 33.95 -5.78 -37.68
N SER A 544 32.90 -6.47 -37.24
CA SER A 544 32.23 -7.45 -38.08
C SER A 544 31.73 -6.75 -39.34
N THR A 545 31.75 -7.48 -40.46
CA THR A 545 31.27 -6.94 -41.75
C THR A 545 29.79 -6.56 -41.66
N SER A 546 29.02 -7.17 -40.75
CA SER A 546 27.66 -6.76 -40.38
C SER A 546 27.63 -5.38 -39.71
N MET A 547 28.40 -5.14 -38.64
CA MET A 547 28.38 -3.85 -37.91
C MET A 547 28.71 -2.67 -38.81
N GLY A 548 29.77 -2.76 -39.63
CA GLY A 548 30.14 -1.68 -40.56
C GLY A 548 29.09 -1.42 -41.66
N THR A 549 28.26 -2.41 -41.99
CA THR A 549 27.13 -2.26 -42.92
C THR A 549 25.90 -1.65 -42.25
N ILE A 550 25.68 -1.94 -40.96
CA ILE A 550 24.51 -1.50 -40.20
C ILE A 550 24.70 -0.07 -39.67
N LEU A 551 25.84 0.23 -39.04
CA LEU A 551 26.14 1.50 -38.37
C LEU A 551 26.97 2.47 -39.23
N GLY A 552 27.56 2.01 -40.34
CA GLY A 552 28.39 2.84 -41.19
C GLY A 552 29.79 3.13 -40.60
N PRO A 553 30.40 4.28 -40.93
CA PRO A 553 31.73 4.63 -40.45
C PRO A 553 31.75 4.96 -38.95
N GLU A 554 32.82 4.59 -38.27
CA GLU A 554 33.09 4.94 -36.88
C GLU A 554 33.51 6.42 -36.76
N ASP A 555 32.88 7.16 -35.84
CA ASP A 555 33.15 8.59 -35.63
C ASP A 555 34.34 8.84 -34.69
N ASN A 556 34.46 8.02 -33.64
CA ASN A 556 35.52 8.15 -32.64
C ASN A 556 35.86 6.81 -31.97
N PHE A 557 37.15 6.61 -31.69
CA PHE A 557 37.72 5.48 -30.96
C PHE A 557 38.68 6.01 -29.89
N GLU A 558 38.52 5.54 -28.66
CA GLU A 558 39.48 5.79 -27.59
C GLU A 558 39.64 4.59 -26.65
N SER A 559 40.80 4.49 -26.00
CA SER A 559 41.02 3.51 -24.94
C SER A 559 41.26 4.23 -23.61
N VAL A 560 40.48 3.84 -22.61
CA VAL A 560 40.39 4.53 -21.31
C VAL A 560 40.39 3.52 -20.18
N ASP A 561 40.75 3.98 -18.99
CA ASP A 561 40.56 3.23 -17.76
C ASP A 561 39.11 3.42 -17.22
N GLY A 562 38.77 2.75 -16.12
CA GLY A 562 37.44 2.89 -15.50
C GLY A 562 37.12 4.28 -14.92
N VAL A 563 38.07 5.22 -14.84
CA VAL A 563 37.81 6.63 -14.48
C VAL A 563 37.55 7.45 -15.74
N GLY A 564 38.36 7.28 -16.78
CA GLY A 564 38.18 7.92 -18.08
C GLY A 564 36.84 7.55 -18.73
N LEU A 565 36.39 6.31 -18.54
CA LEU A 565 35.11 5.78 -19.02
C LEU A 565 33.90 6.67 -18.68
N PHE A 566 33.93 7.42 -17.56
CA PHE A 566 32.84 8.35 -17.22
C PHE A 566 32.70 9.52 -18.21
N GLU A 567 33.78 9.97 -18.85
CA GLU A 567 33.75 11.06 -19.83
C GLU A 567 33.71 10.56 -21.29
N SER A 568 33.84 9.24 -21.51
CA SER A 568 33.85 8.61 -22.84
C SER A 568 32.49 8.38 -23.48
N GLU A 569 31.41 8.42 -22.69
CA GLU A 569 30.04 8.18 -23.17
C GLU A 569 29.57 9.35 -24.05
N MET A 570 29.38 9.11 -25.35
CA MET A 570 29.08 10.13 -26.37
C MET A 570 27.96 11.10 -25.98
N TYR A 571 26.88 10.59 -25.38
CA TYR A 571 25.74 11.42 -24.99
C TYR A 571 26.08 12.40 -23.86
N MET A 572 27.00 12.02 -22.98
CA MET A 572 27.44 12.84 -21.87
C MET A 572 28.47 13.89 -22.28
N SER A 573 29.54 13.48 -22.96
CA SER A 573 30.61 14.39 -23.38
C SER A 573 30.23 15.28 -24.56
N GLY A 574 29.47 14.76 -25.52
CA GLY A 574 29.04 15.47 -26.73
C GLY A 574 27.82 16.37 -26.52
N MET A 575 26.64 15.78 -26.24
CA MET A 575 25.36 16.49 -26.43
C MET A 575 24.97 17.48 -25.32
N HIS A 576 25.36 17.25 -24.06
CA HIS A 576 24.95 18.10 -22.92
C HIS A 576 26.10 18.77 -22.16
N GLY A 577 27.32 18.71 -22.70
CA GLY A 577 28.48 19.42 -22.17
C GLY A 577 29.10 18.80 -20.91
N GLY A 578 29.08 17.48 -20.80
CA GLY A 578 29.80 16.71 -19.78
C GLY A 578 29.28 16.86 -18.35
N HIS A 579 30.07 16.36 -17.41
CA HIS A 579 29.80 16.45 -15.98
C HIS A 579 29.72 17.90 -15.43
N SER A 580 30.17 18.87 -16.22
CA SER A 580 30.22 20.31 -15.97
C SER A 580 29.01 21.09 -16.47
N GLY A 581 28.06 20.47 -17.20
CA GLY A 581 26.86 21.08 -17.77
C GLY A 581 25.88 21.69 -16.74
N SER A 582 26.18 22.88 -16.22
CA SER A 582 25.39 23.56 -15.19
C SER A 582 24.08 24.21 -15.70
N ARG A 583 23.74 24.04 -16.99
CA ARG A 583 22.72 24.83 -17.69
C ARG A 583 21.38 24.11 -17.92
N THR A 584 21.29 22.80 -17.71
CA THR A 584 20.06 22.03 -17.96
C THR A 584 19.44 21.48 -16.67
N SER A 585 18.16 21.11 -16.77
CA SER A 585 17.39 20.35 -15.80
C SER A 585 16.79 19.14 -16.53
N SER A 586 16.65 18.01 -15.83
CA SER A 586 16.10 16.79 -16.42
C SER A 586 15.17 16.04 -15.48
N PHE A 587 14.34 15.18 -16.07
CA PHE A 587 13.46 14.24 -15.41
C PHE A 587 13.44 12.95 -16.23
N LYS A 588 13.49 11.78 -15.57
CA LYS A 588 13.62 10.49 -16.25
C LYS A 588 12.89 9.37 -15.52
N ARG A 589 12.46 8.35 -16.28
CA ARG A 589 11.95 7.06 -15.77
C ARG A 589 12.51 5.93 -16.64
N CYS A 590 12.72 4.77 -16.02
CA CYS A 590 13.49 3.67 -16.60
C CYS A 590 12.70 2.37 -16.59
N LEU A 591 12.58 1.74 -17.75
CA LEU A 591 11.85 0.48 -17.95
C LEU A 591 12.77 -0.58 -18.52
N PHE A 592 12.57 -1.83 -18.12
CA PHE A 592 13.32 -2.98 -18.64
C PHE A 592 12.57 -3.56 -19.84
N LEU A 593 13.23 -3.59 -21.00
CA LEU A 593 12.68 -4.05 -22.27
C LEU A 593 13.43 -5.29 -22.77
N LYS A 594 12.72 -6.10 -23.56
CA LYS A 594 13.22 -7.31 -24.22
C LYS A 594 12.82 -7.26 -25.69
N ASN A 595 13.72 -7.67 -26.59
CA ASN A 595 13.54 -7.57 -28.05
C ASN A 595 13.07 -6.17 -28.51
N ILE A 596 13.91 -5.14 -28.31
CA ILE A 596 13.59 -3.75 -28.66
C ILE A 596 13.29 -3.55 -30.16
N GLY A 597 13.79 -4.44 -31.02
CA GLY A 597 13.54 -4.49 -32.46
C GLY A 597 12.12 -4.92 -32.85
N THR A 598 11.26 -5.27 -31.91
CA THR A 598 9.84 -5.58 -32.20
C THR A 598 9.06 -4.34 -32.62
N GLN A 599 8.22 -4.47 -33.66
CA GLN A 599 7.43 -3.38 -34.24
C GLN A 599 6.59 -2.60 -33.21
N ALA A 600 6.12 -3.26 -32.14
CA ALA A 600 5.38 -2.62 -31.06
C ALA A 600 6.25 -1.66 -30.23
N ILE A 601 7.51 -2.03 -29.97
CA ILE A 601 8.46 -1.21 -29.20
C ILE A 601 9.05 -0.13 -30.09
N THR A 602 9.60 -0.47 -31.26
CA THR A 602 10.26 0.50 -32.17
C THR A 602 9.32 1.65 -32.54
N ASN A 603 8.05 1.38 -32.84
CA ASN A 603 7.04 2.40 -33.12
C ASN A 603 6.84 3.37 -31.93
N ILE A 604 6.77 2.85 -30.69
CA ILE A 604 6.64 3.70 -29.49
C ILE A 604 7.89 4.56 -29.29
N LEU A 605 9.10 4.00 -29.48
CA LEU A 605 10.36 4.72 -29.30
C LEU A 605 10.55 5.82 -30.36
N VAL A 606 10.23 5.55 -31.62
CA VAL A 606 10.36 6.53 -32.70
C VAL A 606 9.32 7.66 -32.56
N THR A 607 8.05 7.33 -32.37
CA THR A 607 7.00 8.34 -32.13
C THR A 607 7.23 9.15 -30.85
N ALA A 608 7.89 8.58 -29.83
CA ALA A 608 8.31 9.33 -28.65
C ALA A 608 9.25 10.48 -29.02
N ILE A 609 10.27 10.26 -29.85
CA ILE A 609 11.21 11.32 -30.26
C ILE A 609 10.58 12.30 -31.24
N GLU A 610 9.70 11.85 -32.16
CA GLU A 610 8.90 12.75 -33.02
C GLU A 610 8.05 13.73 -32.19
N THR A 611 7.45 13.25 -31.09
CA THR A 611 6.55 14.03 -30.21
C THR A 611 7.25 14.73 -29.03
N ARG A 612 8.59 14.83 -29.05
CA ARG A 612 9.37 15.43 -27.96
C ARG A 612 9.01 16.92 -27.74
N PRO A 613 8.92 17.39 -26.48
CA PRO A 613 8.61 18.79 -26.17
C PRO A 613 9.83 19.73 -26.18
N SER A 614 11.04 19.17 -26.33
CA SER A 614 12.31 19.89 -26.35
C SER A 614 13.31 19.11 -27.22
N PRO A 615 14.18 19.76 -28.00
CA PRO A 615 15.21 19.07 -28.78
C PRO A 615 16.24 18.35 -27.90
N LEU A 616 16.33 18.72 -26.61
CA LEU A 616 17.25 18.11 -25.65
C LEU A 616 16.74 16.75 -25.12
N CYS A 617 15.48 16.38 -25.36
CA CYS A 617 14.90 15.11 -24.90
C CYS A 617 15.39 13.92 -25.73
N TYR A 618 15.57 12.77 -25.08
CA TYR A 618 16.13 11.57 -25.71
C TYR A 618 15.66 10.27 -25.04
N LEU A 619 15.91 9.17 -25.73
CA LEU A 619 15.82 7.80 -25.21
C LEU A 619 17.22 7.19 -25.20
N HIS A 620 17.62 6.57 -24.09
CA HIS A 620 18.86 5.79 -23.98
C HIS A 620 18.51 4.35 -23.67
N LEU A 621 19.00 3.45 -24.51
CA LEU A 621 18.80 2.00 -24.50
C LEU A 621 20.12 1.36 -24.08
N LEU A 622 20.33 1.21 -22.77
CA LEU A 622 21.55 0.63 -22.21
C LEU A 622 21.48 -0.89 -22.25
N GLN A 623 22.49 -1.56 -22.81
CA GLN A 623 22.44 -3.02 -23.00
C GLN A 623 22.71 -3.80 -21.70
N GLY A 624 21.81 -4.74 -21.40
CA GLY A 624 21.85 -5.65 -20.27
C GLY A 624 22.14 -7.11 -20.64
N GLY A 625 21.48 -8.02 -19.92
CA GLY A 625 21.74 -9.45 -19.98
C GLY A 625 23.10 -9.84 -19.40
N GLY A 626 23.66 -10.94 -19.91
CA GLY A 626 24.89 -11.54 -19.35
C GLY A 626 24.69 -11.91 -17.87
N ALA A 627 25.67 -11.56 -17.04
CA ALA A 627 25.67 -11.83 -15.60
C ALA A 627 24.41 -11.38 -14.85
N VAL A 628 23.72 -10.34 -15.32
CA VAL A 628 22.46 -9.88 -14.69
C VAL A 628 21.39 -10.97 -14.73
N GLY A 629 21.36 -11.79 -15.80
CA GLY A 629 20.41 -12.88 -15.99
C GLY A 629 20.86 -14.23 -15.41
N ASP A 630 22.14 -14.38 -15.04
CA ASP A 630 22.65 -15.57 -14.34
C ASP A 630 22.12 -15.65 -12.90
N VAL A 631 21.88 -14.49 -12.28
CA VAL A 631 21.39 -14.31 -10.89
C VAL A 631 19.88 -14.60 -10.82
N ALA A 632 19.45 -15.42 -9.87
CA ALA A 632 18.05 -15.83 -9.77
C ALA A 632 17.14 -14.66 -9.33
N ALA A 633 15.91 -14.63 -9.86
CA ALA A 633 14.98 -13.53 -9.63
C ALA A 633 14.58 -13.32 -8.17
N ASP A 634 14.72 -14.33 -7.30
CA ASP A 634 14.43 -14.29 -5.87
C ASP A 634 15.69 -14.17 -4.98
N GLU A 635 16.89 -14.17 -5.56
CA GLU A 635 18.17 -14.21 -4.85
C GLU A 635 18.40 -12.95 -4.00
N ASN A 636 18.04 -11.77 -4.52
CA ASN A 636 18.10 -10.50 -3.78
C ASN A 636 16.87 -9.60 -4.05
N ALA A 637 16.91 -8.34 -3.62
CA ALA A 637 15.76 -7.43 -3.74
C ALA A 637 15.41 -7.08 -5.20
N PHE A 638 16.39 -7.08 -6.10
CA PHE A 638 16.21 -6.76 -7.51
C PHE A 638 15.73 -8.00 -8.28
N GLY A 639 14.41 -8.14 -8.41
CA GLY A 639 13.79 -9.31 -9.05
C GLY A 639 13.53 -9.22 -10.55
N CYS A 640 13.76 -8.05 -11.16
CA CYS A 640 13.56 -7.84 -12.60
C CYS A 640 14.82 -8.23 -13.38
N ARG A 641 15.11 -9.54 -13.49
CA ARG A 641 16.36 -10.08 -14.06
C ARG A 641 16.31 -10.33 -15.58
N ASP A 642 15.12 -10.57 -16.14
CA ASP A 642 14.95 -10.92 -17.55
C ASP A 642 14.71 -9.69 -18.44
N TRP A 643 15.78 -9.14 -19.02
CA TRP A 643 15.74 -8.02 -19.99
C TRP A 643 17.03 -7.88 -20.80
N ASP A 644 16.88 -7.36 -22.01
CA ASP A 644 17.99 -7.10 -22.94
C ASP A 644 18.46 -5.64 -22.85
N PHE A 645 17.55 -4.70 -22.54
CA PHE A 645 17.85 -3.27 -22.49
C PHE A 645 17.16 -2.54 -21.32
N VAL A 646 17.85 -1.57 -20.72
CA VAL A 646 17.22 -0.52 -19.92
C VAL A 646 16.84 0.63 -20.85
N CYS A 647 15.56 0.92 -20.99
CA CYS A 647 15.07 2.11 -21.67
C CYS A 647 14.91 3.26 -20.67
N VAL A 648 15.86 4.19 -20.70
CA VAL A 648 15.89 5.44 -19.95
C VAL A 648 15.19 6.53 -20.78
N VAL A 649 13.94 6.86 -20.44
CA VAL A 649 13.20 7.95 -21.07
C VAL A 649 13.57 9.25 -20.37
N THR A 650 14.27 10.17 -21.04
CA THR A 650 14.80 11.39 -20.39
C THR A 650 14.28 12.67 -21.04
N GLY A 651 13.44 13.39 -20.29
CA GLY A 651 13.02 14.75 -20.62
C GLY A 651 14.07 15.75 -20.14
N VAL A 652 14.51 16.65 -21.02
CA VAL A 652 15.55 17.66 -20.73
C VAL A 652 15.13 19.04 -21.24
N TRP A 653 15.40 20.07 -20.44
CA TRP A 653 15.15 21.48 -20.75
C TRP A 653 16.24 22.36 -20.13
N TYR A 654 16.32 23.64 -20.53
CA TYR A 654 17.27 24.58 -19.94
C TYR A 654 16.83 24.97 -18.52
N ARG A 655 17.77 25.19 -17.61
CA ARG A 655 17.49 25.37 -16.17
C ARG A 655 16.75 26.67 -15.85
N ASP A 656 16.95 27.71 -16.67
CA ASP A 656 16.17 28.95 -16.65
C ASP A 656 14.70 28.75 -17.06
N GLN A 657 14.38 27.65 -17.75
CA GLN A 657 13.03 27.20 -18.05
C GLN A 657 12.41 26.34 -16.92
N ASP A 658 13.05 26.21 -15.76
CA ASP A 658 12.46 25.51 -14.61
C ASP A 658 11.14 26.15 -14.17
N GLY A 659 10.07 25.35 -14.16
CA GLY A 659 8.72 25.82 -13.80
C GLY A 659 7.91 26.40 -14.96
N THR A 660 8.47 26.45 -16.17
CA THR A 660 7.75 26.82 -17.40
C THR A 660 6.95 25.64 -17.97
N GLU A 661 6.16 25.92 -19.02
CA GLU A 661 5.42 24.88 -19.75
C GLU A 661 6.33 23.83 -20.40
N VAL A 662 7.53 24.18 -20.87
CA VAL A 662 8.47 23.22 -21.47
C VAL A 662 8.89 22.15 -20.44
N ALA A 663 9.19 22.57 -19.22
CA ALA A 663 9.52 21.66 -18.11
C ALA A 663 8.34 20.74 -17.76
N GLY A 664 7.12 21.29 -17.70
CA GLY A 664 5.90 20.50 -17.46
C GLY A 664 5.61 19.49 -18.58
N ALA A 665 5.76 19.92 -19.84
CA ALA A 665 5.59 19.09 -21.01
C ALA A 665 6.61 17.94 -21.06
N ALA A 666 7.89 18.21 -20.72
CA ALA A 666 8.93 17.19 -20.62
C ALA A 666 8.61 16.12 -19.56
N VAL A 667 8.15 16.52 -18.37
CA VAL A 667 7.72 15.57 -17.32
C VAL A 667 6.53 14.73 -17.80
N CYS A 668 5.50 15.34 -18.38
CA CYS A 668 4.34 14.62 -18.91
C CYS A 668 4.70 13.68 -20.07
N TRP A 669 5.60 14.09 -20.96
CA TRP A 669 6.11 13.28 -22.07
C TRP A 669 6.80 12.00 -21.55
N VAL A 670 7.67 12.10 -20.54
CA VAL A 670 8.30 10.94 -19.89
C VAL A 670 7.25 9.97 -19.33
N TYR A 671 6.25 10.46 -18.58
CA TYR A 671 5.18 9.61 -18.05
C TYR A 671 4.35 8.96 -19.14
N ASN A 672 3.98 9.69 -20.20
CA ASN A 672 3.18 9.16 -21.30
C ASN A 672 3.88 8.01 -22.02
N ILE A 673 5.20 8.10 -22.22
CA ILE A 673 6.00 7.04 -22.84
C ILE A 673 6.18 5.88 -21.88
N ALA A 674 6.52 6.16 -20.61
CA ALA A 674 6.65 5.12 -19.59
C ALA A 674 5.38 4.28 -19.47
N MET A 675 4.19 4.91 -19.45
CA MET A 675 2.90 4.20 -19.40
C MET A 675 2.57 3.43 -20.69
N LYS A 676 3.03 3.87 -21.86
CA LYS A 676 2.90 3.11 -23.13
C LYS A 676 3.83 1.89 -23.18
N LEU A 677 5.05 2.02 -22.64
CA LEU A 677 6.02 0.92 -22.57
C LEU A 677 5.73 -0.06 -21.42
N LEU A 678 5.06 0.38 -20.35
CA LEU A 678 4.83 -0.43 -19.14
C LEU A 678 4.18 -1.81 -19.39
N PRO A 679 3.20 -1.98 -20.31
CA PRO A 679 2.66 -3.31 -20.62
C PRO A 679 3.68 -4.24 -21.29
N LEU A 680 4.60 -3.68 -22.08
CA LEU A 680 5.65 -4.40 -22.82
C LEU A 680 6.92 -4.63 -21.99
N SER A 681 7.11 -3.88 -20.89
CA SER A 681 8.28 -3.99 -20.02
C SER A 681 8.22 -5.20 -19.08
N SER A 682 9.35 -5.89 -18.90
CA SER A 682 9.56 -6.93 -17.89
C SER A 682 9.75 -6.36 -16.47
N GLY A 683 10.01 -5.07 -16.34
CA GLY A 683 10.05 -4.37 -15.05
C GLY A 683 10.34 -2.88 -15.16
N VAL A 684 10.53 -2.25 -14.00
CA VAL A 684 10.86 -0.82 -13.85
C VAL A 684 12.04 -0.67 -12.91
N TYR A 685 12.93 0.29 -13.14
CA TYR A 685 14.06 0.51 -12.22
C TYR A 685 13.64 1.37 -11.01
N SER A 686 13.65 0.79 -9.81
CA SER A 686 13.23 1.46 -8.56
C SER A 686 14.02 2.73 -8.24
N ALA A 687 15.31 2.78 -8.57
CA ALA A 687 16.20 3.89 -8.20
C ALA A 687 15.85 5.23 -8.88
N ASP A 688 15.13 5.19 -10.01
CA ASP A 688 14.66 6.38 -10.74
C ASP A 688 13.19 6.71 -10.48
N LEU A 689 12.52 5.99 -9.56
CA LEU A 689 11.22 6.40 -9.05
C LEU A 689 11.35 7.57 -8.08
N GLY A 690 10.30 8.37 -8.04
CA GLY A 690 10.18 9.54 -7.20
C GLY A 690 8.89 9.54 -6.38
N PRO A 691 8.62 10.67 -5.72
CA PRO A 691 7.48 10.84 -4.82
C PRO A 691 6.16 11.19 -5.53
N ASP A 692 6.16 11.32 -6.85
CA ASP A 692 4.96 11.69 -7.60
C ASP A 692 3.95 10.54 -7.59
N PRO A 693 2.65 10.79 -7.32
CA PRO A 693 1.64 9.72 -7.29
C PRO A 693 1.53 8.87 -8.57
N ARG A 694 1.96 9.38 -9.74
CA ARG A 694 1.99 8.63 -11.00
C ARG A 694 3.01 7.48 -10.97
N ASP A 695 4.06 7.58 -10.15
CA ASP A 695 5.01 6.49 -9.96
C ASP A 695 4.40 5.28 -9.23
N ALA A 696 3.24 5.40 -8.60
CA ALA A 696 2.58 4.28 -7.93
C ALA A 696 2.30 3.10 -8.89
N ALA A 697 1.95 3.38 -10.14
CA ALA A 697 1.75 2.36 -11.17
C ALA A 697 3.07 1.69 -11.60
N LEU A 698 4.15 2.48 -11.70
CA LEU A 698 5.49 2.02 -12.07
C LEU A 698 6.12 1.19 -10.94
N ALA A 699 5.94 1.61 -9.69
CA ALA A 699 6.40 0.95 -8.47
C ALA A 699 5.84 -0.47 -8.28
N ILE A 700 4.69 -0.80 -8.89
CA ILE A 700 4.14 -2.16 -8.90
C ILE A 700 5.09 -3.13 -9.60
N LYS A 701 5.77 -2.69 -10.67
CA LYS A 701 6.72 -3.49 -11.46
C LYS A 701 8.19 -3.34 -11.02
N ALA A 702 8.49 -2.61 -9.95
CA ALA A 702 9.86 -2.21 -9.63
C ALA A 702 10.76 -3.31 -8.99
N PHE A 703 10.14 -4.34 -8.39
CA PHE A 703 10.86 -5.41 -7.67
C PHE A 703 10.53 -6.82 -8.18
N GLY A 704 9.79 -6.92 -9.29
CA GLY A 704 9.31 -8.19 -9.85
C GLY A 704 8.59 -9.05 -8.79
N PRO A 705 8.89 -10.35 -8.68
CA PRO A 705 8.25 -11.25 -7.72
C PRO A 705 8.57 -10.92 -6.25
N ASN A 706 9.60 -10.13 -5.96
CA ASN A 706 10.06 -9.87 -4.58
C ASN A 706 9.26 -8.80 -3.84
N ARG A 707 8.38 -8.06 -4.52
CA ARG A 707 7.62 -6.94 -3.93
C ARG A 707 6.87 -7.31 -2.64
N PRO A 708 6.17 -8.46 -2.52
CA PRO A 708 5.52 -8.87 -1.28
C PRO A 708 6.52 -9.18 -0.15
N ARG A 709 7.67 -9.79 -0.47
CA ARG A 709 8.76 -10.07 0.49
C ARG A 709 9.31 -8.77 1.08
N LEU A 710 9.55 -7.78 0.23
CA LEU A 710 10.04 -6.46 0.65
C LEU A 710 9.01 -5.69 1.47
N ALA A 711 7.73 -5.71 1.08
CA ALA A 711 6.66 -5.03 1.83
C ALA A 711 6.52 -5.57 3.28
N ARG A 712 6.68 -6.89 3.48
CA ARG A 712 6.76 -7.48 4.83
C ARG A 712 8.04 -7.16 5.57
N LEU A 713 9.19 -7.24 4.91
CA LEU A 713 10.47 -6.88 5.53
C LEU A 713 10.44 -5.43 6.04
N LYS A 714 9.84 -4.52 5.27
CA LYS A 714 9.56 -3.14 5.66
C LYS A 714 8.63 -3.05 6.87
N HIS A 715 7.54 -3.81 6.92
CA HIS A 715 6.63 -3.83 8.07
C HIS A 715 7.31 -4.32 9.36
N ASN A 716 8.11 -5.39 9.26
CA ASN A 716 8.78 -6.00 10.42
C ASN A 716 10.00 -5.20 10.89
N SER A 717 10.76 -4.60 9.98
CA SER A 717 12.02 -3.89 10.29
C SER A 717 11.85 -2.38 10.51
N ASP A 718 10.70 -1.83 10.12
CA ASP A 718 10.34 -0.42 10.25
C ASP A 718 8.84 -0.29 10.56
N SER A 719 8.43 -0.93 11.65
CA SER A 719 7.04 -1.01 12.13
C SER A 719 6.40 0.37 12.34
N ARG A 720 7.20 1.36 12.73
CA ARG A 720 6.80 2.77 12.94
C ARG A 720 6.95 3.66 11.70
N ASN A 721 7.42 3.11 10.59
CA ASN A 721 7.63 3.80 9.32
C ASN A 721 8.54 5.05 9.43
N VAL A 722 9.62 4.94 10.19
CA VAL A 722 10.68 5.96 10.34
C VAL A 722 11.26 6.34 8.96
N LEU A 723 11.48 5.37 8.07
CA LEU A 723 11.92 5.60 6.69
C LEU A 723 10.73 5.68 5.73
N ALA A 724 9.74 6.52 6.06
CA ALA A 724 8.47 6.66 5.32
C ALA A 724 8.62 7.01 3.83
N TYR A 725 9.72 7.66 3.47
CA TYR A 725 9.89 8.30 2.17
C TYR A 725 10.77 7.50 1.20
N ALA A 726 11.32 6.35 1.59
CA ALA A 726 12.05 5.48 0.69
C ALA A 726 11.16 4.94 -0.46
N CYS A 727 11.76 4.26 -1.45
CA CYS A 727 11.06 3.74 -2.64
C CYS A 727 9.69 3.10 -2.28
N PRO A 728 8.59 3.48 -2.94
CA PRO A 728 7.23 3.16 -2.51
C PRO A 728 6.89 1.66 -2.61
N LEU A 729 7.21 0.93 -1.54
CA LEU A 729 6.61 -0.36 -1.25
C LEU A 729 5.14 -0.14 -0.87
N SER A 730 4.26 -1.00 -1.37
CA SER A 730 2.87 -1.02 -0.89
C SER A 730 2.86 -1.33 0.61
N LYS A 731 1.76 -0.97 1.29
CA LYS A 731 1.46 -1.58 2.60
C LYS A 731 1.66 -3.09 2.50
N ALA A 732 2.17 -3.72 3.56
CA ALA A 732 2.28 -5.16 3.63
C ALA A 732 0.92 -5.75 3.22
N PRO A 733 0.88 -6.61 2.18
CA PRO A 733 -0.37 -7.21 1.74
C PRO A 733 -0.92 -8.00 2.94
N MET A 734 -2.21 -7.81 3.27
CA MET A 734 -2.77 -8.38 4.48
C MET A 734 -2.66 -9.91 4.40
N GLU A 735 -2.20 -10.55 5.47
CA GLU A 735 -2.18 -12.01 5.49
C GLU A 735 -3.61 -12.53 5.30
N PRO A 736 -3.81 -13.64 4.55
CA PRO A 736 -5.15 -14.17 4.31
C PRO A 736 -5.87 -14.37 5.63
N ARG A 737 -7.04 -13.73 5.79
CA ARG A 737 -7.82 -13.78 7.04
C ARG A 737 -8.15 -15.22 7.44
N LEU A 738 -8.29 -16.09 6.43
CA LEU A 738 -8.51 -17.52 6.57
C LEU A 738 -7.53 -18.30 5.67
N ILE A 739 -6.84 -19.29 6.25
CA ILE A 739 -6.00 -20.26 5.55
C ILE A 739 -6.57 -21.65 5.81
N ILE A 740 -6.88 -22.39 4.74
CA ILE A 740 -7.49 -23.72 4.79
C ILE A 740 -6.48 -24.74 4.24
N LEU A 741 -5.94 -25.58 5.12
CA LEU A 741 -5.07 -26.70 4.77
C LEU A 741 -5.90 -27.88 4.30
N VAL A 742 -5.86 -28.17 2.99
CA VAL A 742 -6.64 -29.26 2.39
C VAL A 742 -5.77 -30.53 2.38
N THR A 743 -5.97 -31.38 3.39
CA THR A 743 -5.14 -32.57 3.68
C THR A 743 -5.82 -33.88 3.26
N GLY A 744 -5.12 -35.02 3.41
CA GLY A 744 -5.66 -36.36 3.17
C GLY A 744 -4.78 -37.25 2.29
N ASP A 745 -5.30 -38.38 1.84
CA ASP A 745 -4.52 -39.42 1.14
C ASP A 745 -4.25 -39.12 -0.35
N SER A 746 -3.28 -39.82 -0.96
CA SER A 746 -3.08 -39.76 -2.42
C SER A 746 -4.34 -40.18 -3.18
N CYS A 747 -4.62 -39.52 -4.31
CA CYS A 747 -5.82 -39.68 -5.11
C CYS A 747 -7.16 -39.45 -4.37
N ALA A 748 -7.17 -38.80 -3.20
CA ALA A 748 -8.42 -38.46 -2.49
C ALA A 748 -9.26 -37.38 -3.20
N GLY A 749 -8.64 -36.44 -3.93
CA GLY A 749 -9.34 -35.38 -4.66
C GLY A 749 -9.23 -33.97 -4.07
N LYS A 750 -8.28 -33.75 -3.14
CA LYS A 750 -8.00 -32.47 -2.48
C LYS A 750 -8.02 -31.26 -3.41
N ASP A 751 -7.24 -31.30 -4.50
CA ASP A 751 -7.04 -30.16 -5.39
C ASP A 751 -8.37 -29.76 -6.05
N TYR A 752 -9.12 -30.75 -6.55
CA TYR A 752 -10.48 -30.55 -7.08
C TYR A 752 -11.45 -29.95 -6.04
N CYS A 753 -11.42 -30.42 -4.78
CA CYS A 753 -12.24 -29.81 -3.72
C CYS A 753 -11.83 -28.35 -3.46
N ALA A 754 -10.54 -28.05 -3.43
CA ALA A 754 -10.04 -26.69 -3.28
C ALA A 754 -10.49 -25.77 -4.43
N ASP A 755 -10.39 -26.23 -5.69
CA ASP A 755 -10.82 -25.47 -6.87
C ASP A 755 -12.33 -25.18 -6.86
N VAL A 756 -13.16 -26.15 -6.43
CA VAL A 756 -14.60 -25.95 -6.26
C VAL A 756 -14.91 -24.95 -5.13
N TRP A 757 -14.18 -25.01 -4.02
CA TRP A 757 -14.35 -24.07 -2.91
C TRP A 757 -13.91 -22.65 -3.27
N VAL A 758 -12.80 -22.47 -4.00
CA VAL A 758 -12.41 -21.17 -4.59
C VAL A 758 -13.53 -20.62 -5.47
N SER A 759 -14.06 -21.46 -6.36
CA SER A 759 -15.16 -21.07 -7.26
C SER A 759 -16.42 -20.67 -6.50
N MET A 760 -16.72 -21.32 -5.38
CA MET A 760 -17.84 -20.95 -4.50
C MET A 760 -17.61 -19.58 -3.85
N PHE A 761 -16.45 -19.36 -3.21
CA PHE A 761 -16.14 -18.09 -2.55
C PHE A 761 -16.18 -16.89 -3.51
N LEU A 762 -15.69 -17.06 -4.75
CA LEU A 762 -15.76 -16.03 -5.80
C LEU A 762 -17.19 -15.76 -6.29
N ASN A 763 -18.04 -16.79 -6.32
CA ASN A 763 -19.44 -16.69 -6.76
C ASN A 763 -20.41 -16.17 -5.69
N CYS A 764 -19.96 -15.97 -4.44
CA CYS A 764 -20.72 -15.26 -3.40
C CYS A 764 -20.79 -13.74 -3.67
N THR A 765 -21.50 -13.38 -4.75
CA THR A 765 -21.54 -12.05 -5.40
C THR A 765 -22.07 -10.88 -4.54
N GLN A 766 -22.48 -11.10 -3.30
CA GLN A 766 -22.83 -10.03 -2.35
C GLN A 766 -21.65 -9.55 -1.48
N LYS A 767 -20.51 -10.25 -1.42
CA LYS A 767 -19.46 -9.99 -0.41
C LYS A 767 -18.04 -9.73 -0.92
N GLY A 768 -17.75 -9.92 -2.21
CA GLY A 768 -16.48 -9.50 -2.81
C GLY A 768 -15.21 -10.16 -2.24
N LEU A 769 -15.33 -11.36 -1.67
CA LEU A 769 -14.21 -12.13 -1.12
C LEU A 769 -13.29 -12.61 -2.25
N VAL A 770 -11.98 -12.46 -2.07
CA VAL A 770 -10.97 -13.01 -2.98
C VAL A 770 -10.45 -14.34 -2.41
N ALA A 771 -10.43 -15.39 -3.23
CA ALA A 771 -9.97 -16.72 -2.82
C ALA A 771 -9.04 -17.36 -3.85
N ARG A 772 -8.09 -18.20 -3.39
CA ARG A 772 -7.16 -18.93 -4.28
C ARG A 772 -6.70 -20.26 -3.69
N ALA A 773 -6.49 -21.26 -4.54
CA ALA A 773 -5.86 -22.53 -4.19
C ALA A 773 -4.40 -22.57 -4.69
N VAL A 774 -3.49 -23.10 -3.87
CA VAL A 774 -2.05 -23.22 -4.15
C VAL A 774 -1.52 -24.54 -3.58
N SER A 775 -0.56 -25.20 -4.24
CA SER A 775 0.07 -26.41 -3.69
C SER A 775 1.39 -26.08 -3.00
N ILE A 776 1.58 -26.53 -1.75
CA ILE A 776 2.85 -26.36 -1.02
C ILE A 776 4.04 -27.03 -1.72
N SER A 777 3.76 -28.03 -2.56
CA SER A 777 4.77 -28.75 -3.33
C SER A 777 5.34 -27.98 -4.54
N ASP A 778 4.82 -26.79 -4.84
CA ASP A 778 5.18 -26.06 -6.07
C ASP A 778 6.59 -25.47 -6.06
N ALA A 779 7.12 -25.06 -4.90
CA ALA A 779 8.52 -24.65 -4.77
C ALA A 779 9.47 -25.82 -5.10
N THR A 780 9.25 -26.97 -4.46
CA THR A 780 10.02 -28.20 -4.66
C THR A 780 9.99 -28.70 -6.11
N LYS A 781 8.86 -28.55 -6.83
CA LYS A 781 8.77 -28.90 -8.26
C LYS A 781 9.70 -28.04 -9.12
N ARG A 782 9.82 -26.74 -8.84
CA ARG A 782 10.73 -25.82 -9.58
C ARG A 782 12.18 -26.19 -9.35
N GLU A 783 12.58 -26.40 -8.09
CA GLU A 783 13.93 -26.80 -7.72
C GLU A 783 14.29 -28.19 -8.27
N TYR A 784 13.36 -29.15 -8.20
CA TYR A 784 13.53 -30.47 -8.80
C TYR A 784 13.67 -30.41 -10.32
N ALA A 785 12.86 -29.60 -11.01
CA ALA A 785 12.97 -29.39 -12.46
C ALA A 785 14.33 -28.79 -12.83
N ALA A 786 14.77 -27.73 -12.13
CA ALA A 786 16.07 -27.11 -12.35
C ALA A 786 17.24 -28.09 -12.10
N ALA A 787 17.15 -28.92 -11.05
CA ALA A 787 18.20 -29.88 -10.70
C ALA A 787 18.24 -31.14 -11.57
N THR A 788 17.15 -31.48 -12.29
CA THR A 788 17.04 -32.76 -13.03
C THR A 788 16.74 -32.62 -14.53
N GLY A 789 16.43 -31.41 -15.00
CA GLY A 789 15.97 -31.16 -16.38
C GLY A 789 14.55 -31.67 -16.66
N ALA A 790 13.77 -32.02 -15.63
CA ALA A 790 12.37 -32.44 -15.80
C ALA A 790 11.48 -31.26 -16.26
N ASP A 791 10.48 -31.54 -17.11
CA ASP A 791 9.61 -30.49 -17.65
C ASP A 791 8.71 -29.92 -16.54
N LEU A 792 8.92 -28.64 -16.22
CA LEU A 792 8.22 -27.94 -15.16
C LEU A 792 6.72 -27.74 -15.45
N ASN A 793 6.34 -27.51 -16.72
CA ASN A 793 4.94 -27.35 -17.10
C ASN A 793 4.21 -28.69 -17.00
N CYS A 794 4.84 -29.80 -17.41
CA CYS A 794 4.32 -31.14 -17.19
C CYS A 794 4.24 -31.47 -15.68
N LEU A 795 5.22 -31.08 -14.86
CA LEU A 795 5.15 -31.24 -13.39
C LEU A 795 4.02 -30.42 -12.74
N PHE A 796 3.59 -29.32 -13.35
CA PHE A 796 2.44 -28.53 -12.86
C PHE A 796 1.09 -28.97 -13.43
N GLN A 797 1.01 -29.45 -14.66
CA GLN A 797 -0.25 -29.71 -15.35
C GLN A 797 -0.53 -31.22 -15.59
N ASP A 798 0.44 -31.99 -16.06
CA ASP A 798 0.25 -33.40 -16.42
C ASP A 798 0.21 -34.33 -15.20
N ARG A 799 -0.90 -35.08 -15.03
CA ARG A 799 -1.09 -36.01 -13.91
C ARG A 799 -0.27 -37.30 -14.04
N GLY A 800 -0.06 -37.81 -15.25
CA GLY A 800 0.73 -39.01 -15.52
C GLY A 800 2.21 -38.75 -15.25
N TYR A 801 2.72 -37.61 -15.72
CA TYR A 801 4.09 -37.16 -15.50
C TYR A 801 4.39 -36.93 -13.99
N LYS A 802 3.48 -36.25 -13.28
CA LYS A 802 3.56 -36.10 -11.80
C LYS A 802 3.62 -37.44 -11.06
N GLU A 803 2.93 -38.47 -11.55
CA GLU A 803 2.94 -39.80 -10.93
C GLU A 803 4.30 -40.50 -11.13
N GLN A 804 4.86 -40.44 -12.34
CA GLN A 804 6.18 -40.99 -12.67
C GLN A 804 7.29 -40.38 -11.81
N HIS A 805 7.30 -39.05 -11.65
CA HIS A 805 8.33 -38.34 -10.89
C HIS A 805 8.10 -38.33 -9.36
N ARG A 806 6.95 -38.82 -8.85
CA ARG A 806 6.57 -38.67 -7.43
C ARG A 806 7.59 -39.24 -6.44
N SER A 807 8.16 -40.41 -6.74
CA SER A 807 9.11 -41.07 -5.84
C SER A 807 10.40 -40.25 -5.75
N ALA A 808 10.99 -39.92 -6.91
CA ALA A 808 12.19 -39.10 -7.00
C ALA A 808 12.02 -37.71 -6.35
N LEU A 809 10.89 -37.03 -6.60
CA LEU A 809 10.59 -35.72 -6.01
C LEU A 809 10.40 -35.79 -4.49
N THR A 810 9.90 -36.92 -3.96
CA THR A 810 9.81 -37.14 -2.51
C THR A 810 11.18 -37.36 -1.88
N THR A 811 12.05 -38.16 -2.52
CA THR A 811 13.44 -38.35 -2.07
C THR A 811 14.25 -37.06 -2.15
N PHE A 812 14.07 -36.27 -3.22
CA PHE A 812 14.66 -34.94 -3.38
C PHE A 812 14.27 -34.01 -2.23
N PHE A 813 12.97 -33.89 -1.93
CA PHE A 813 12.49 -33.09 -0.81
C PHE A 813 13.08 -33.54 0.54
N GLN A 814 13.09 -34.84 0.82
CA GLN A 814 13.67 -35.39 2.05
C GLN A 814 15.17 -35.07 2.17
N HIS A 815 15.92 -35.14 1.08
CA HIS A 815 17.33 -34.75 1.05
C HIS A 815 17.51 -33.25 1.33
N GLN A 816 16.66 -32.39 0.78
CA GLN A 816 16.70 -30.95 1.07
C GLN A 816 16.36 -30.66 2.53
N VAL A 817 15.34 -31.31 3.12
CA VAL A 817 14.97 -31.15 4.54
C VAL A 817 16.11 -31.58 5.48
N SER A 818 16.87 -32.62 5.13
CA SER A 818 18.06 -33.03 5.89
C SER A 818 19.13 -31.93 5.99
N ASN A 819 19.26 -31.11 4.94
CA ASN A 819 20.22 -30.00 4.90
C ASN A 819 19.62 -28.66 5.37
N ARG A 820 18.29 -28.50 5.27
CA ARG A 820 17.51 -27.32 5.67
C ARG A 820 16.30 -27.78 6.51
N PRO A 821 16.47 -28.01 7.83
CA PRO A 821 15.40 -28.57 8.67
C PRO A 821 14.10 -27.74 8.72
N ARG A 822 14.18 -26.42 8.48
CA ARG A 822 13.03 -25.51 8.44
C ARG A 822 12.37 -25.38 7.06
N LEU A 823 12.83 -26.10 6.03
CA LEU A 823 12.28 -26.03 4.68
C LEU A 823 10.75 -26.22 4.60
N PRO A 824 10.07 -27.06 5.42
CA PRO A 824 8.61 -27.14 5.42
C PRO A 824 7.92 -25.85 5.89
N GLU A 825 8.47 -25.20 6.92
CA GLU A 825 8.01 -23.91 7.44
C GLU A 825 8.25 -22.80 6.40
N GLU A 826 9.42 -22.81 5.77
CA GLU A 826 9.78 -21.89 4.67
C GLU A 826 8.83 -22.04 3.46
N HIS A 827 8.49 -23.27 3.05
CA HIS A 827 7.54 -23.53 1.96
C HIS A 827 6.12 -23.11 2.32
N PHE A 828 5.65 -23.41 3.54
CA PHE A 828 4.33 -22.97 4.01
C PHE A 828 4.24 -21.44 4.00
N LEU A 829 5.21 -20.77 4.62
CA LEU A 829 5.31 -19.33 4.59
C LEU A 829 5.34 -18.83 3.14
N ASN A 830 6.27 -19.26 2.29
CA ASN A 830 6.34 -18.81 0.89
C ASN A 830 5.02 -18.91 0.13
N VAL A 831 4.17 -19.92 0.40
CA VAL A 831 2.82 -20.01 -0.18
C VAL A 831 1.85 -18.98 0.41
N VAL A 832 1.74 -18.87 1.73
CA VAL A 832 0.90 -17.85 2.41
C VAL A 832 1.31 -16.45 1.97
N LEU A 833 2.61 -16.20 2.01
CA LEU A 833 3.29 -14.97 1.70
C LEU A 833 3.21 -14.59 0.20
N GLY A 834 3.06 -15.58 -0.68
CA GLY A 834 2.79 -15.37 -2.11
C GLY A 834 1.31 -15.13 -2.43
N ALA A 835 0.41 -15.28 -1.45
CA ALA A 835 -1.04 -15.19 -1.59
C ALA A 835 -1.71 -14.13 -0.71
N ALA A 836 -0.96 -13.17 -0.20
CA ALA A 836 -1.48 -12.07 0.61
C ALA A 836 -2.34 -11.05 -0.19
N ASP A 837 -2.64 -11.34 -1.45
CA ASP A 837 -3.66 -10.68 -2.28
C ASP A 837 -5.07 -11.27 -2.10
N VAL A 838 -5.26 -12.33 -1.29
CA VAL A 838 -6.56 -13.01 -1.11
C VAL A 838 -7.02 -13.07 0.34
N ASP A 839 -8.34 -13.00 0.56
CA ASP A 839 -8.95 -13.14 1.90
C ASP A 839 -8.94 -14.60 2.39
N VAL A 840 -9.10 -15.56 1.46
CA VAL A 840 -9.17 -17.01 1.74
C VAL A 840 -8.15 -17.77 0.90
N LEU A 841 -7.14 -18.35 1.56
CA LEU A 841 -6.11 -19.16 0.92
C LEU A 841 -6.34 -20.65 1.19
N LEU A 842 -6.38 -21.46 0.15
CA LEU A 842 -6.46 -22.92 0.24
C LEU A 842 -5.09 -23.53 -0.11
N ILE A 843 -4.48 -24.25 0.83
CA ILE A 843 -3.15 -24.87 0.63
C ILE A 843 -3.31 -26.39 0.53
N THR A 844 -2.90 -26.95 -0.61
CA THR A 844 -2.95 -28.40 -0.87
C THR A 844 -1.56 -29.03 -0.84
N GLY A 845 -1.51 -30.37 -0.80
CA GLY A 845 -0.25 -31.13 -0.91
C GLY A 845 0.53 -31.28 0.40
N MET A 846 -0.02 -30.80 1.52
CA MET A 846 0.47 -31.05 2.89
C MET A 846 0.64 -32.55 3.17
N ARG A 847 1.71 -32.91 3.90
CA ARG A 847 2.07 -34.31 4.21
C ARG A 847 2.12 -34.63 5.71
N ASP A 848 2.11 -33.62 6.56
CA ASP A 848 2.21 -33.77 8.01
C ASP A 848 0.92 -34.33 8.62
N GLU A 849 1.02 -35.04 9.74
CA GLU A 849 -0.15 -35.68 10.37
C GLU A 849 -1.06 -34.69 11.11
N ALA A 850 -0.52 -33.55 11.56
CA ALA A 850 -1.22 -32.48 12.30
C ALA A 850 -0.70 -31.08 11.92
N PRO A 851 -0.83 -30.65 10.66
CA PRO A 851 -0.15 -29.45 10.14
C PRO A 851 -0.62 -28.14 10.78
N VAL A 852 -1.86 -28.05 11.29
CA VAL A 852 -2.33 -26.85 12.02
C VAL A 852 -1.55 -26.65 13.32
N ALA A 853 -1.29 -27.73 14.06
CA ALA A 853 -0.50 -27.67 15.29
C ALA A 853 0.97 -27.31 15.00
N ALA A 854 1.51 -27.76 13.86
CA ALA A 854 2.86 -27.42 13.43
C ALA A 854 2.99 -25.96 12.96
N LEU A 855 2.02 -25.42 12.20
CA LEU A 855 2.22 -24.20 11.39
C LEU A 855 1.43 -22.97 11.88
N SER A 856 0.45 -23.13 12.78
CA SER A 856 -0.36 -22.01 13.28
C SER A 856 0.45 -20.88 13.92
N HIS A 857 1.57 -21.21 14.57
CA HIS A 857 2.46 -20.23 15.20
C HIS A 857 3.19 -19.31 14.20
N LEU A 858 3.23 -19.67 12.91
CA LEU A 858 3.89 -18.90 11.85
C LEU A 858 2.98 -17.81 11.25
N VAL A 859 1.67 -17.87 11.52
CA VAL A 859 0.64 -16.99 10.94
C VAL A 859 -0.35 -16.53 12.03
N PRO A 860 0.11 -15.81 13.06
CA PRO A 860 -0.68 -15.52 14.27
C PRO A 860 -1.92 -14.66 14.00
N ASP A 861 -1.91 -13.85 12.95
CA ASP A 861 -3.01 -12.96 12.55
C ASP A 861 -4.01 -13.62 11.59
N SER A 862 -3.71 -14.83 11.09
CA SER A 862 -4.59 -15.63 10.21
C SER A 862 -5.27 -16.77 10.98
N ARG A 863 -6.54 -17.06 10.63
CA ARG A 863 -7.19 -18.31 11.10
C ARG A 863 -6.72 -19.48 10.25
N LEU A 864 -6.09 -20.48 10.87
CA LEU A 864 -5.64 -21.70 10.20
C LEU A 864 -6.59 -22.87 10.49
N LEU A 865 -7.19 -23.45 9.45
CA LEU A 865 -8.06 -24.63 9.52
C LEU A 865 -7.46 -25.82 8.76
N GLU A 866 -7.76 -27.05 9.18
CA GLU A 866 -7.52 -28.26 8.38
C GLU A 866 -8.84 -28.85 7.89
N VAL A 867 -8.91 -29.19 6.60
CA VAL A 867 -10.01 -29.96 6.01
C VAL A 867 -9.43 -31.22 5.37
N ARG A 868 -9.65 -32.36 6.02
CA ARG A 868 -9.08 -33.66 5.60
C ARG A 868 -10.01 -34.41 4.64
N VAL A 869 -9.69 -34.35 3.34
CA VAL A 869 -10.43 -35.05 2.28
C VAL A 869 -10.11 -36.55 2.31
N LYS A 870 -11.13 -37.39 2.55
CA LYS A 870 -11.03 -38.85 2.53
C LYS A 870 -11.81 -39.42 1.33
N ALA A 871 -11.27 -40.46 0.71
CA ALA A 871 -11.95 -41.22 -0.35
C ALA A 871 -11.89 -42.73 -0.04
N SER A 872 -12.92 -43.48 -0.45
CA SER A 872 -12.97 -44.95 -0.24
C SER A 872 -11.85 -45.68 -1.00
N LYS A 873 -11.59 -46.95 -0.65
CA LYS A 873 -10.57 -47.77 -1.34
C LYS A 873 -10.94 -48.02 -2.81
N ASP A 874 -12.22 -48.16 -3.11
CA ASP A 874 -12.70 -48.45 -4.47
C ASP A 874 -12.71 -47.17 -5.32
N THR A 875 -13.10 -46.03 -4.73
CA THR A 875 -13.02 -44.72 -5.38
C THR A 875 -11.57 -44.30 -5.68
N ARG A 876 -10.59 -44.75 -4.89
CA ARG A 876 -9.15 -44.59 -5.22
C ARG A 876 -8.68 -45.48 -6.37
N ARG A 877 -9.30 -46.65 -6.57
CA ARG A 877 -8.96 -47.62 -7.64
C ARG A 877 -9.59 -47.25 -8.99
N ALA A 878 -10.80 -46.70 -9.00
CA ALA A 878 -11.57 -46.42 -10.21
C ALA A 878 -11.06 -45.23 -11.06
N ARG A 879 -10.30 -44.29 -10.48
CA ARG A 879 -9.90 -42.99 -11.10
C ARG A 879 -8.83 -43.06 -12.22
N ARG A 880 -8.91 -44.04 -13.13
CA ARG A 880 -8.15 -44.13 -14.41
C ARG A 880 -8.92 -43.66 -15.65
N GLY A 881 -10.22 -43.38 -15.50
CA GLY A 881 -11.05 -42.62 -16.46
C GLY A 881 -11.98 -41.70 -15.66
N PHE A 882 -12.62 -40.73 -16.32
CA PHE A 882 -13.52 -39.79 -15.63
C PHE A 882 -14.75 -40.49 -15.07
N ILE A 883 -14.83 -40.56 -13.73
CA ILE A 883 -15.96 -40.23 -12.84
C ILE A 883 -15.48 -40.56 -11.40
N PHE A 884 -15.81 -39.71 -10.44
CA PHE A 884 -15.52 -39.89 -9.02
C PHE A 884 -16.74 -39.47 -8.24
N GLU A 885 -17.26 -40.35 -7.40
CA GLU A 885 -18.36 -40.01 -6.50
C GLU A 885 -17.90 -39.99 -5.05
N ASN A 886 -18.18 -38.83 -4.45
CA ASN A 886 -18.33 -38.61 -3.02
C ASN A 886 -19.85 -38.54 -2.77
N ASP A 887 -20.50 -39.69 -2.99
CA ASP A 887 -21.90 -40.07 -2.81
C ASP A 887 -23.03 -39.21 -3.44
N THR A 888 -22.73 -38.14 -4.18
CA THR A 888 -23.71 -37.43 -5.06
C THR A 888 -23.07 -36.92 -6.35
N VAL A 889 -23.86 -36.84 -7.42
CA VAL A 889 -23.44 -36.30 -8.72
C VAL A 889 -23.26 -34.77 -8.65
N GLY A 890 -22.14 -34.26 -9.16
CA GLY A 890 -21.89 -32.82 -9.34
C GLY A 890 -21.00 -32.16 -8.26
N SER A 891 -20.81 -30.84 -8.38
CA SER A 891 -20.06 -30.04 -7.39
C SER A 891 -20.86 -29.75 -6.11
N GLU A 892 -22.15 -30.09 -6.09
CA GLU A 892 -23.12 -29.72 -5.05
C GLU A 892 -22.70 -30.14 -3.63
N ALA A 893 -22.16 -31.35 -3.42
CA ALA A 893 -21.72 -31.77 -2.10
C ALA A 893 -20.51 -30.97 -1.58
N ALA A 894 -19.58 -30.59 -2.46
CA ALA A 894 -18.43 -29.77 -2.09
C ALA A 894 -18.85 -28.31 -1.84
N ILE A 895 -19.78 -27.78 -2.65
CA ILE A 895 -20.41 -26.46 -2.47
C ILE A 895 -21.13 -26.42 -1.13
N ARG A 896 -22.08 -27.34 -0.88
CA ARG A 896 -22.87 -27.43 0.35
C ARG A 896 -22.00 -27.61 1.59
N PHE A 897 -20.93 -28.39 1.52
CA PHE A 897 -19.96 -28.49 2.61
C PHE A 897 -19.33 -27.13 2.91
N ALA A 898 -18.92 -26.38 1.88
CA ALA A 898 -18.31 -25.07 2.06
C ALA A 898 -19.32 -24.02 2.55
N GLU A 899 -20.56 -24.02 2.05
CA GLU A 899 -21.64 -23.15 2.52
C GLU A 899 -21.95 -23.35 4.01
N VAL A 900 -22.05 -24.61 4.45
CA VAL A 900 -22.43 -24.94 5.84
C VAL A 900 -21.24 -24.84 6.81
N HIS A 901 -20.02 -25.18 6.38
CA HIS A 901 -18.88 -25.35 7.30
C HIS A 901 -17.70 -24.40 7.07
N LEU A 902 -17.54 -23.79 5.90
CA LEU A 902 -16.39 -22.90 5.61
C LEU A 902 -16.81 -21.42 5.54
N LEU A 903 -17.92 -21.12 4.90
CA LEU A 903 -18.49 -19.78 4.78
C LEU A 903 -18.75 -19.08 6.13
N PRO A 904 -19.18 -19.77 7.21
CA PRO A 904 -19.31 -19.16 8.54
C PRO A 904 -18.03 -18.55 9.10
N PHE A 905 -16.85 -19.06 8.71
CA PHE A 905 -15.57 -18.48 9.12
C PHE A 905 -15.24 -17.17 8.40
N CYS A 906 -15.87 -16.92 7.24
CA CYS A 906 -15.72 -15.70 6.43
C CYS A 906 -16.82 -14.66 6.69
N ASP A 907 -17.88 -14.99 7.45
CA ASP A 907 -19.00 -14.09 7.68
C ASP A 907 -18.70 -13.08 8.81
N GLU A 908 -18.56 -11.79 8.45
CA GLU A 908 -18.32 -10.72 9.44
C GLU A 908 -19.43 -10.61 10.51
N GLY A 909 -20.66 -11.04 10.19
CA GLY A 909 -21.77 -11.09 11.14
C GLY A 909 -21.56 -12.16 12.21
N LEU A 910 -21.30 -13.40 11.80
CA LEU A 910 -20.99 -14.52 12.71
C LEU A 910 -19.68 -14.30 13.46
N GLN A 911 -18.65 -13.73 12.84
CA GLN A 911 -17.43 -13.32 13.55
C GLN A 911 -17.72 -12.27 14.62
N ARG A 912 -18.53 -11.24 14.30
CA ARG A 912 -18.94 -10.21 15.26
C ARG A 912 -19.75 -10.81 16.41
N LEU A 913 -20.65 -11.76 16.16
CA LEU A 913 -21.38 -12.48 17.20
C LEU A 913 -20.45 -13.36 18.06
N ALA A 914 -19.54 -14.11 17.44
CA ALA A 914 -18.58 -14.95 18.15
C ALA A 914 -17.69 -14.12 19.09
N ASN A 915 -17.23 -12.95 18.64
CA ASN A 915 -16.46 -12.00 19.46
C ASN A 915 -17.27 -11.37 20.60
N MET A 916 -18.61 -11.36 20.51
CA MET A 916 -19.48 -10.98 21.62
C MET A 916 -19.65 -12.10 22.66
N VAL A 917 -19.34 -13.37 22.35
CA VAL A 917 -19.44 -14.47 23.32
C VAL A 917 -18.18 -14.51 24.21
N ARG A 918 -18.23 -13.83 25.35
CA ARG A 918 -17.11 -13.71 26.28
C ARG A 918 -16.85 -15.04 27.03
N PRO A 919 -15.60 -15.54 27.08
CA PRO A 919 -15.22 -16.63 27.99
C PRO A 919 -15.11 -16.14 29.45
N VAL A 920 -15.54 -16.98 30.37
CA VAL A 920 -15.52 -16.78 31.83
C VAL A 920 -14.89 -18.03 32.46
N PRO A 921 -13.60 -17.98 32.83
CA PRO A 921 -12.90 -19.13 33.38
C PRO A 921 -13.35 -19.42 34.82
N HIS A 922 -13.33 -20.69 35.22
CA HIS A 922 -13.69 -21.18 36.55
C HIS A 922 -15.13 -20.87 37.00
N PHE A 923 -16.05 -20.65 36.05
CA PHE A 923 -17.47 -20.45 36.30
C PHE A 923 -18.29 -21.61 35.69
N PRO A 924 -19.39 -22.07 36.34
CA PRO A 924 -19.83 -21.73 37.70
C PRO A 924 -18.95 -22.33 38.81
N ARG A 925 -17.93 -23.13 38.44
CA ARG A 925 -16.99 -23.79 39.36
C ARG A 925 -15.61 -23.97 38.71
N PRO A 926 -14.53 -24.15 39.50
CA PRO A 926 -13.18 -24.35 38.98
C PRO A 926 -13.08 -25.51 37.98
N GLY A 927 -12.31 -25.31 36.90
CA GLY A 927 -12.09 -26.32 35.86
C GLY A 927 -13.09 -26.27 34.70
N VAL A 928 -14.09 -25.39 34.75
CA VAL A 928 -15.04 -25.14 33.65
C VAL A 928 -14.70 -23.81 32.97
N GLU A 929 -14.64 -23.80 31.63
CA GLU A 929 -14.64 -22.58 30.82
C GLU A 929 -16.09 -22.29 30.38
N PHE A 930 -16.76 -21.37 31.06
CA PHE A 930 -18.11 -20.95 30.67
C PHE A 930 -18.04 -19.89 29.57
N ARG A 931 -19.04 -19.85 28.68
CA ARG A 931 -19.14 -18.84 27.62
C ARG A 931 -20.46 -18.09 27.72
N HIS A 932 -20.38 -16.79 27.95
CA HIS A 932 -21.55 -15.95 28.24
C HIS A 932 -22.24 -15.49 26.94
N VAL A 933 -23.07 -16.38 26.38
CA VAL A 933 -23.79 -16.16 25.10
C VAL A 933 -24.75 -14.98 25.17
N LEU A 934 -25.40 -14.73 26.32
CA LEU A 934 -26.26 -13.57 26.54
C LEU A 934 -25.55 -12.22 26.35
N ASN A 935 -24.21 -12.15 26.36
CA ASN A 935 -23.52 -10.90 26.03
C ASN A 935 -23.79 -10.43 24.59
N ILE A 936 -24.16 -11.31 23.64
CA ILE A 936 -24.60 -10.91 22.30
C ILE A 936 -25.77 -9.91 22.37
N SER A 937 -26.80 -10.19 23.19
CA SER A 937 -27.96 -9.31 23.31
C SER A 937 -27.68 -8.02 24.10
N GLN A 938 -26.63 -8.03 24.93
CA GLN A 938 -26.18 -6.89 25.73
C GLN A 938 -25.32 -5.89 24.93
N GLN A 939 -24.88 -6.24 23.72
CA GLN A 939 -24.05 -5.40 22.86
C GLN A 939 -24.88 -4.66 21.79
N PRO A 940 -24.59 -3.38 21.47
CA PRO A 940 -25.31 -2.61 20.46
C PRO A 940 -25.39 -3.31 19.09
N GLY A 941 -26.62 -3.57 18.65
CA GLY A 941 -26.93 -4.26 17.40
C GLY A 941 -26.73 -5.78 17.41
N GLY A 942 -26.20 -6.38 18.49
CA GLY A 942 -25.92 -7.81 18.57
C GLY A 942 -27.18 -8.68 18.53
N LEU A 943 -28.24 -8.29 19.24
CA LEU A 943 -29.53 -9.01 19.20
C LEU A 943 -30.13 -9.04 17.78
N ASN A 944 -30.21 -7.89 17.10
CA ASN A 944 -30.76 -7.80 15.73
C ASN A 944 -29.91 -8.59 14.72
N LEU A 945 -28.58 -8.54 14.86
CA LEU A 945 -27.67 -9.34 14.03
C LEU A 945 -27.88 -10.83 14.26
N CYS A 946 -27.99 -11.26 15.52
CA CYS A 946 -28.23 -12.65 15.91
C CYS A 946 -29.56 -13.17 15.35
N THR A 947 -30.67 -12.44 15.50
CA THR A 947 -31.98 -12.91 15.00
C THR A 947 -32.11 -12.80 13.49
N SER A 948 -31.44 -11.84 12.84
CA SER A 948 -31.32 -11.81 11.38
C SER A 948 -30.61 -13.06 10.84
N LEU A 949 -29.52 -13.47 11.50
CA LEU A 949 -28.77 -14.65 11.09
C LEU A 949 -29.48 -15.95 11.49
N LEU A 950 -30.17 -16.04 12.63
CA LEU A 950 -31.05 -17.18 12.96
C LEU A 950 -32.17 -17.36 11.92
N GLN A 951 -32.81 -16.26 11.49
CA GLN A 951 -33.84 -16.31 10.44
C GLN A 951 -33.28 -16.86 9.12
N ALA A 952 -32.09 -16.43 8.73
CA ALA A 952 -31.43 -16.86 7.49
C ALA A 952 -30.78 -18.25 7.57
N HIS A 953 -30.42 -18.71 8.76
CA HIS A 953 -29.79 -20.02 8.99
C HIS A 953 -30.81 -21.17 9.02
N PHE A 954 -32.09 -20.88 9.25
CA PHE A 954 -33.15 -21.89 9.30
C PHE A 954 -33.30 -22.63 7.96
N SER A 955 -33.05 -23.94 7.99
CA SER A 955 -33.15 -24.84 6.82
C SER A 955 -34.58 -25.03 6.30
N GLY A 956 -35.59 -24.70 7.10
CA GLY A 956 -37.00 -24.90 6.79
C GLY A 956 -37.70 -23.67 6.20
N GLU A 957 -38.95 -23.87 5.77
CA GLU A 957 -39.80 -22.77 5.31
C GLU A 957 -40.53 -22.13 6.51
N TRP A 958 -40.21 -20.87 6.82
CA TRP A 958 -40.91 -20.09 7.86
C TRP A 958 -42.43 -20.02 7.63
N THR A 959 -42.88 -20.03 6.37
CA THR A 959 -44.30 -20.10 5.96
C THR A 959 -45.00 -21.41 6.28
N ARG A 960 -44.26 -22.46 6.65
CA ARG A 960 -44.76 -23.77 7.12
C ARG A 960 -44.49 -23.99 8.61
N THR A 961 -44.17 -22.94 9.37
CA THR A 961 -43.96 -23.01 10.83
C THR A 961 -45.16 -22.36 11.51
N ASP A 962 -45.79 -23.06 12.46
CA ASP A 962 -46.98 -22.57 13.14
C ASP A 962 -46.66 -21.79 14.42
N VAL A 963 -45.54 -22.13 15.10
CA VAL A 963 -45.17 -21.54 16.39
C VAL A 963 -43.67 -21.63 16.67
N VAL A 964 -43.13 -20.58 17.29
CA VAL A 964 -41.79 -20.58 17.89
C VAL A 964 -41.91 -20.95 19.37
N VAL A 965 -41.16 -21.95 19.82
CA VAL A 965 -41.15 -22.44 21.22
C VAL A 965 -39.81 -22.11 21.87
N CYS A 966 -39.81 -21.71 23.14
CA CYS A 966 -38.56 -21.53 23.90
C CYS A 966 -38.70 -21.86 25.39
N CYS A 967 -37.57 -22.18 26.02
CA CYS A 967 -37.50 -22.59 27.41
C CYS A 967 -36.55 -21.68 28.20
N GLU A 968 -37.04 -21.16 29.34
CA GLU A 968 -36.24 -20.37 30.30
C GLU A 968 -35.54 -19.11 29.76
N ALA A 969 -34.88 -18.39 30.69
CA ALA A 969 -34.49 -16.99 30.51
C ALA A 969 -33.49 -16.72 29.37
N GLY A 970 -32.65 -17.69 29.00
CA GLY A 970 -31.66 -17.57 27.92
C GLY A 970 -32.34 -17.53 26.54
N GLY A 971 -33.05 -18.61 26.21
CA GLY A 971 -33.81 -18.74 24.96
C GLY A 971 -34.86 -17.64 24.76
N PHE A 972 -35.51 -17.15 25.83
CA PHE A 972 -36.52 -16.09 25.73
C PHE A 972 -36.06 -14.84 24.96
N VAL A 973 -34.80 -14.41 25.13
CA VAL A 973 -34.30 -13.18 24.50
C VAL A 973 -34.23 -13.32 22.98
N TYR A 974 -33.68 -14.44 22.50
CA TYR A 974 -33.51 -14.70 21.07
C TYR A 974 -34.80 -15.15 20.41
N ALA A 975 -35.58 -16.00 21.07
CA ALA A 975 -36.86 -16.49 20.59
C ALA A 975 -37.88 -15.37 20.42
N SER A 976 -38.00 -14.45 21.39
CA SER A 976 -38.96 -13.33 21.29
C SER A 976 -38.62 -12.38 20.14
N ALA A 977 -37.33 -12.06 19.97
CA ALA A 977 -36.88 -11.19 18.90
C ALA A 977 -36.85 -11.87 17.52
N LEU A 978 -36.79 -13.20 17.46
CA LEU A 978 -36.96 -13.98 16.23
C LEU A 978 -38.44 -14.10 15.86
N ALA A 979 -39.31 -14.49 16.79
CA ALA A 979 -40.76 -14.60 16.59
C ALA A 979 -41.38 -13.29 16.07
N LEU A 980 -41.01 -12.15 16.67
CA LEU A 980 -41.40 -10.81 16.18
C LEU A 980 -40.93 -10.53 14.75
N ARG A 981 -39.81 -11.12 14.33
CA ARG A 981 -39.19 -10.90 13.02
C ARG A 981 -39.75 -11.83 11.92
N VAL A 982 -40.25 -13.00 12.30
CA VAL A 982 -40.89 -13.97 11.39
C VAL A 982 -42.42 -13.90 11.41
N ASP A 983 -42.99 -13.04 12.26
CA ASP A 983 -44.44 -12.85 12.48
C ASP A 983 -45.17 -14.14 12.89
N LEU A 984 -44.58 -14.89 13.83
CA LEU A 984 -45.13 -16.14 14.36
C LEU A 984 -45.47 -16.04 15.86
N PRO A 985 -46.48 -16.81 16.33
CA PRO A 985 -46.75 -16.97 17.75
C PRO A 985 -45.53 -17.48 18.54
N LEU A 986 -45.39 -17.01 19.78
CA LEU A 986 -44.34 -17.44 20.71
C LEU A 986 -44.94 -18.23 21.88
N ALA A 987 -44.64 -19.52 21.97
CA ALA A 987 -45.04 -20.40 23.06
C ALA A 987 -43.92 -20.53 24.11
N LEU A 988 -44.23 -20.15 25.35
CA LEU A 988 -43.26 -20.11 26.46
C LEU A 988 -43.34 -21.35 27.34
N ILE A 989 -42.22 -22.07 27.47
CA ILE A 989 -42.03 -23.12 28.47
C ILE A 989 -41.35 -22.50 29.69
N ARG A 990 -41.95 -22.69 30.88
CA ARG A 990 -41.49 -22.09 32.15
C ARG A 990 -41.25 -23.15 33.21
N GLU A 991 -40.57 -22.79 34.30
CA GLU A 991 -40.58 -23.60 35.52
C GLU A 991 -42.00 -23.76 36.07
N ALA A 992 -42.27 -24.91 36.70
CA ALA A 992 -43.59 -25.25 37.22
C ALA A 992 -44.07 -24.28 38.32
N GLY A 993 -45.35 -23.91 38.27
CA GLY A 993 -45.94 -22.89 39.13
C GLY A 993 -45.71 -21.45 38.64
N LYS A 994 -45.30 -21.27 37.37
CA LYS A 994 -45.13 -19.95 36.73
C LYS A 994 -46.12 -19.70 35.58
N LEU A 995 -46.95 -20.68 35.23
CA LEU A 995 -48.06 -20.55 34.29
C LEU A 995 -49.41 -20.79 34.98
N PRO A 996 -50.51 -20.17 34.50
CA PRO A 996 -51.85 -20.48 35.00
C PRO A 996 -52.28 -21.90 34.57
N PRO A 997 -53.03 -22.64 35.41
CA PRO A 997 -53.58 -23.94 35.02
C PRO A 997 -54.71 -23.78 33.98
N PRO A 998 -54.90 -24.76 33.07
CA PRO A 998 -54.30 -26.10 33.06
C PRO A 998 -52.97 -26.19 32.31
N THR A 999 -51.95 -26.72 32.97
CA THR A 999 -50.63 -26.99 32.37
C THR A 999 -50.40 -28.47 32.08
N VAL A 1000 -49.38 -28.76 31.27
CA VAL A 1000 -48.70 -30.05 31.10
C VAL A 1000 -47.28 -29.88 31.60
N SER A 1001 -46.71 -30.88 32.27
CA SER A 1001 -45.35 -30.79 32.81
C SER A 1001 -44.51 -32.06 32.66
N VAL A 1002 -43.19 -31.85 32.65
CA VAL A 1002 -42.13 -32.86 32.62
C VAL A 1002 -41.03 -32.51 33.62
N PHE A 1003 -40.10 -33.44 33.84
CA PHE A 1003 -38.94 -33.23 34.72
C PHE A 1003 -37.71 -32.84 33.90
N LYS A 1004 -36.97 -31.82 34.34
CA LYS A 1004 -35.74 -31.34 33.72
C LYS A 1004 -34.59 -31.44 34.73
N SER A 1005 -33.66 -32.36 34.49
CA SER A 1005 -32.41 -32.48 35.27
C SER A 1005 -31.49 -31.27 35.03
N THR A 1006 -30.79 -30.81 36.06
CA THR A 1006 -29.79 -29.74 35.90
C THR A 1006 -28.62 -30.15 35.01
N SER A 1007 -28.05 -29.19 34.28
CA SER A 1007 -26.82 -29.37 33.51
C SER A 1007 -25.59 -29.18 34.40
N HIS A 1008 -24.57 -30.04 34.27
CA HIS A 1008 -23.33 -29.97 35.03
C HIS A 1008 -22.47 -28.70 34.74
N ILE A 1009 -22.90 -27.89 33.78
CA ILE A 1009 -22.27 -26.66 33.28
C ILE A 1009 -22.96 -25.41 33.86
N SER A 1010 -24.22 -25.51 34.26
CA SER A 1010 -25.01 -24.39 34.80
C SER A 1010 -25.28 -24.49 36.31
N SER A 1011 -24.81 -25.55 36.97
CA SER A 1011 -24.90 -25.71 38.43
C SER A 1011 -23.56 -25.45 39.13
N SER A 1012 -23.64 -24.81 40.30
CA SER A 1012 -22.53 -24.69 41.26
C SER A 1012 -22.29 -25.97 42.07
N THR A 1013 -23.26 -26.90 42.11
CA THR A 1013 -23.15 -28.19 42.82
C THR A 1013 -22.74 -29.32 41.86
N SER A 1014 -22.03 -30.32 42.37
CA SER A 1014 -21.52 -31.46 41.58
C SER A 1014 -22.52 -32.61 41.39
N ASN A 1015 -23.69 -32.54 42.02
CA ASN A 1015 -24.66 -33.64 42.05
C ASN A 1015 -25.76 -33.43 41.01
N ASP A 1016 -25.81 -34.30 40.02
CA ASP A 1016 -26.73 -34.28 38.87
C ASP A 1016 -28.20 -34.65 39.22
N ILE A 1017 -28.58 -34.58 40.51
CA ILE A 1017 -29.81 -35.16 41.09
C ILE A 1017 -30.88 -34.09 41.38
N GLU A 1018 -30.49 -32.83 41.58
CA GLU A 1018 -31.49 -31.74 41.63
C GLU A 1018 -32.05 -31.48 40.22
N GLY A 1019 -33.35 -31.23 40.13
CA GLY A 1019 -34.03 -30.99 38.86
C GLY A 1019 -35.38 -30.36 39.08
N ASN A 1020 -35.70 -29.37 38.26
CA ASN A 1020 -36.95 -28.65 38.31
C ASN A 1020 -37.96 -29.28 37.35
N ARG A 1021 -39.25 -29.04 37.57
CA ARG A 1021 -40.26 -29.37 36.57
C ARG A 1021 -40.43 -28.17 35.64
N ILE A 1022 -40.53 -28.42 34.34
CA ILE A 1022 -40.92 -27.41 33.35
C ILE A 1022 -42.33 -27.70 32.87
N GLU A 1023 -43.07 -26.64 32.54
CA GLU A 1023 -44.47 -26.69 32.15
C GLU A 1023 -44.81 -25.75 30.99
N MET A 1024 -45.87 -26.10 30.28
CA MET A 1024 -46.50 -25.34 29.20
C MET A 1024 -48.03 -25.41 29.38
N GLU A 1025 -48.76 -24.40 28.91
CA GLU A 1025 -50.22 -24.42 28.90
C GLU A 1025 -50.74 -25.54 27.96
N ARG A 1026 -51.75 -26.28 28.43
CA ARG A 1026 -52.14 -27.59 27.85
C ARG A 1026 -52.62 -27.54 26.39
N ASN A 1027 -53.15 -26.40 25.95
CA ASN A 1027 -53.73 -26.22 24.61
C ASN A 1027 -53.01 -25.12 23.81
N LEU A 1028 -51.79 -24.74 24.21
CA LEU A 1028 -51.05 -23.62 23.61
C LEU A 1028 -50.58 -23.89 22.17
N ILE A 1029 -50.34 -25.17 21.85
CA ILE A 1029 -49.86 -25.62 20.54
C ILE A 1029 -50.88 -26.61 19.97
N PRO A 1030 -51.37 -26.44 18.73
CA PRO A 1030 -52.24 -27.43 18.09
C PRO A 1030 -51.55 -28.78 17.90
N SER A 1031 -52.31 -29.87 18.00
CA SER A 1031 -51.80 -31.23 17.73
C SER A 1031 -51.27 -31.33 16.30
N GLY A 1032 -50.03 -31.81 16.14
CA GLY A 1032 -49.37 -31.93 14.83
C GLY A 1032 -48.91 -30.62 14.19
N ALA A 1033 -48.86 -29.51 14.95
CA ALA A 1033 -48.29 -28.25 14.49
C ALA A 1033 -46.78 -28.36 14.21
N SER A 1034 -46.30 -27.56 13.27
CA SER A 1034 -44.88 -27.40 12.92
C SER A 1034 -44.22 -26.40 13.87
N VAL A 1035 -43.21 -26.86 14.61
CA VAL A 1035 -42.61 -26.13 15.75
C VAL A 1035 -41.13 -25.84 15.52
N VAL A 1036 -40.72 -24.59 15.71
CA VAL A 1036 -39.30 -24.21 15.81
C VAL A 1036 -38.96 -23.92 17.27
N VAL A 1037 -38.18 -24.81 17.90
CA VAL A 1037 -37.62 -24.59 19.24
C VAL A 1037 -36.38 -23.71 19.14
N VAL A 1038 -36.33 -22.63 19.91
CA VAL A 1038 -35.20 -21.70 19.99
C VAL A 1038 -34.62 -21.71 21.40
N ASP A 1039 -33.32 -22.00 21.51
CA ASP A 1039 -32.56 -21.97 22.77
C ASP A 1039 -31.26 -21.16 22.61
N ASP A 1040 -30.68 -20.66 23.70
CA ASP A 1040 -29.41 -19.93 23.60
C ASP A 1040 -28.20 -20.87 23.51
N VAL A 1041 -28.25 -22.03 24.19
CA VAL A 1041 -27.10 -22.95 24.30
C VAL A 1041 -27.46 -24.44 24.16
N LEU A 1042 -26.89 -25.10 23.15
CA LEU A 1042 -26.75 -26.56 23.13
C LEU A 1042 -25.41 -26.98 23.74
N ALA A 1043 -25.46 -27.47 24.99
CA ALA A 1043 -24.30 -28.08 25.63
C ALA A 1043 -24.52 -29.55 26.00
N THR A 1044 -25.17 -29.86 27.13
CA THR A 1044 -25.42 -31.26 27.56
C THR A 1044 -26.66 -31.90 26.94
N GLY A 1045 -27.48 -31.14 26.21
CA GLY A 1045 -28.74 -31.61 25.62
C GLY A 1045 -29.89 -31.84 26.61
N LYS A 1046 -29.65 -31.82 27.94
CA LYS A 1046 -30.67 -32.10 28.98
C LYS A 1046 -31.90 -31.19 28.88
N THR A 1047 -31.71 -29.90 28.60
CA THR A 1047 -32.81 -28.93 28.41
C THR A 1047 -33.68 -29.30 27.21
N LEU A 1048 -33.06 -29.52 26.04
CA LEU A 1048 -33.78 -29.85 24.80
C LEU A 1048 -34.51 -31.19 24.90
N CYS A 1049 -33.93 -32.20 25.57
CA CYS A 1049 -34.63 -33.46 25.84
C CYS A 1049 -35.94 -33.21 26.61
N ALA A 1050 -35.90 -32.41 27.67
CA ALA A 1050 -37.10 -32.08 28.44
C ALA A 1050 -38.11 -31.23 27.64
N VAL A 1051 -37.65 -30.33 26.76
CA VAL A 1051 -38.55 -29.59 25.84
C VAL A 1051 -39.24 -30.55 24.87
N LEU A 1052 -38.52 -31.51 24.30
CA LEU A 1052 -39.07 -32.52 23.39
C LEU A 1052 -40.01 -33.50 24.11
N ASP A 1053 -39.69 -33.94 25.33
CA ASP A 1053 -40.59 -34.72 26.20
C ASP A 1053 -41.91 -33.96 26.48
N LEU A 1054 -41.86 -32.63 26.54
CA LEU A 1054 -43.03 -31.78 26.81
C LEU A 1054 -43.89 -31.55 25.55
N LEU A 1055 -43.25 -31.40 24.38
CA LEU A 1055 -43.90 -31.29 23.08
C LEU A 1055 -44.57 -32.60 22.64
N ASP A 1056 -43.94 -33.74 22.90
CA ASP A 1056 -44.53 -35.07 22.66
C ASP A 1056 -45.84 -35.25 23.47
N LYS A 1057 -45.85 -34.84 24.75
CA LYS A 1057 -47.08 -34.79 25.57
C LYS A 1057 -48.14 -33.78 25.09
N ALA A 1058 -47.76 -32.82 24.25
CA ALA A 1058 -48.68 -31.91 23.57
C ALA A 1058 -49.16 -32.44 22.21
N ASN A 1059 -48.79 -33.67 21.84
CA ASN A 1059 -49.06 -34.32 20.55
C ASN A 1059 -48.37 -33.61 19.35
N VAL A 1060 -47.15 -33.10 19.57
CA VAL A 1060 -46.25 -32.64 18.51
C VAL A 1060 -45.15 -33.70 18.32
N GLY A 1061 -45.09 -34.32 17.14
CA GLY A 1061 -44.13 -35.38 16.86
C GLY A 1061 -42.73 -34.84 16.60
N ALA A 1062 -41.69 -35.62 16.92
CA ALA A 1062 -40.29 -35.22 16.72
C ALA A 1062 -39.91 -34.84 15.27
N LYS A 1063 -40.66 -35.35 14.27
CA LYS A 1063 -40.52 -35.01 12.85
C LYS A 1063 -41.09 -33.62 12.48
N ASP A 1064 -41.96 -33.08 13.33
CA ASP A 1064 -42.65 -31.80 13.17
C ASP A 1064 -41.95 -30.70 14.02
N VAL A 1065 -40.77 -31.02 14.59
CA VAL A 1065 -39.93 -30.11 15.39
C VAL A 1065 -38.59 -29.87 14.71
N SER A 1066 -38.20 -28.60 14.60
CA SER A 1066 -36.82 -28.17 14.29
C SER A 1066 -36.25 -27.37 15.45
N ILE A 1067 -34.93 -27.45 15.68
CA ILE A 1067 -34.26 -26.74 16.78
C ILE A 1067 -33.21 -25.78 16.22
N LEU A 1068 -33.31 -24.51 16.61
CA LEU A 1068 -32.31 -23.46 16.40
C LEU A 1068 -31.62 -23.14 17.74
N VAL A 1069 -30.29 -23.14 17.75
CA VAL A 1069 -29.51 -22.68 18.92
C VAL A 1069 -28.49 -21.61 18.56
N VAL A 1070 -28.31 -20.62 19.44
CA VAL A 1070 -27.35 -19.53 19.22
C VAL A 1070 -25.90 -20.04 19.33
N ALA A 1071 -25.61 -20.93 20.28
CA ALA A 1071 -24.28 -21.54 20.40
C ALA A 1071 -24.36 -23.04 20.74
N GLU A 1072 -23.55 -23.86 20.07
CA GLU A 1072 -23.29 -25.25 20.43
C GLU A 1072 -21.88 -25.44 21.01
N PHE A 1073 -21.77 -26.34 21.98
CA PHE A 1073 -20.52 -26.74 22.63
C PHE A 1073 -20.33 -28.27 22.52
N PRO A 1074 -19.77 -28.78 21.40
CA PRO A 1074 -19.74 -30.22 21.09
C PRO A 1074 -19.03 -31.09 22.14
N VAL A 1075 -18.07 -30.51 22.88
CA VAL A 1075 -17.34 -31.17 23.97
C VAL A 1075 -18.26 -31.76 25.05
N HIS A 1076 -19.46 -31.21 25.24
CA HIS A 1076 -20.46 -31.68 26.21
C HIS A 1076 -21.47 -32.70 25.65
N ARG A 1077 -21.31 -33.11 24.38
CA ARG A 1077 -22.02 -34.25 23.75
C ARG A 1077 -23.55 -34.16 23.73
N GLY A 1078 -24.14 -32.96 23.72
CA GLY A 1078 -25.60 -32.79 23.75
C GLY A 1078 -26.36 -33.50 22.62
N ARG A 1079 -25.81 -33.50 21.38
CA ARG A 1079 -26.37 -34.28 20.26
C ARG A 1079 -26.31 -35.79 20.48
N GLU A 1080 -25.36 -36.30 21.26
CA GLU A 1080 -25.27 -37.71 21.64
C GLU A 1080 -26.43 -38.09 22.58
N LEU A 1081 -26.71 -37.26 23.59
CA LEU A 1081 -27.83 -37.47 24.51
C LEU A 1081 -29.18 -37.44 23.79
N LEU A 1082 -29.40 -36.50 22.87
CA LEU A 1082 -30.61 -36.43 22.04
C LEU A 1082 -30.84 -37.73 21.26
N ARG A 1083 -29.79 -38.27 20.62
CA ARG A 1083 -29.84 -39.58 19.93
C ARG A 1083 -30.17 -40.72 20.87
N GLN A 1084 -29.51 -40.80 22.04
CA GLN A 1084 -29.75 -41.83 23.05
C GLN A 1084 -31.18 -41.78 23.62
N ARG A 1085 -31.82 -40.61 23.60
CA ARG A 1085 -33.23 -40.40 24.03
C ARG A 1085 -34.27 -40.63 22.92
N GLY A 1086 -33.85 -41.04 21.72
CA GLY A 1086 -34.76 -41.28 20.58
C GLY A 1086 -35.00 -40.06 19.68
N TYR A 1087 -34.47 -38.89 20.04
CA TYR A 1087 -34.60 -37.64 19.27
C TYR A 1087 -33.53 -37.46 18.19
N GLY A 1088 -32.90 -38.55 17.75
CA GLY A 1088 -31.81 -38.52 16.77
C GLY A 1088 -32.21 -38.06 15.36
N GLY A 1089 -33.50 -38.01 15.05
CA GLY A 1089 -34.07 -37.53 13.79
C GLY A 1089 -34.62 -36.11 13.82
N VAL A 1090 -34.51 -35.39 14.94
CA VAL A 1090 -34.87 -33.97 15.04
C VAL A 1090 -33.79 -33.14 14.35
N ASP A 1091 -34.16 -32.18 13.50
CA ASP A 1091 -33.18 -31.27 12.89
C ASP A 1091 -32.68 -30.26 13.93
N VAL A 1092 -31.35 -30.14 14.06
CA VAL A 1092 -30.70 -29.29 15.06
C VAL A 1092 -29.62 -28.45 14.38
N GLN A 1093 -29.89 -27.16 14.30
CA GLN A 1093 -29.09 -26.17 13.58
C GLN A 1093 -28.48 -25.19 14.60
N SER A 1094 -27.23 -24.79 14.39
CA SER A 1094 -26.43 -24.12 15.43
C SER A 1094 -25.66 -22.97 14.82
N LEU A 1095 -26.00 -21.75 15.25
CA LEU A 1095 -25.50 -20.52 14.63
C LEU A 1095 -24.00 -20.30 14.88
N LEU A 1096 -23.54 -20.61 16.10
CA LEU A 1096 -22.14 -20.60 16.50
C LEU A 1096 -21.77 -21.98 17.05
N VAL A 1097 -20.55 -22.44 16.80
CA VAL A 1097 -20.02 -23.68 17.37
C VAL A 1097 -18.66 -23.40 18.02
N PHE A 1098 -18.52 -23.74 19.30
CA PHE A 1098 -17.30 -23.47 20.07
C PHE A 1098 -16.65 -24.78 20.55
N GLY A 1099 -15.36 -24.96 20.24
CA GLY A 1099 -14.60 -26.14 20.67
C GLY A 1099 -14.95 -27.44 19.91
N GLY A 1100 -15.38 -27.32 18.65
CA GLY A 1100 -15.42 -28.46 17.72
C GLY A 1100 -14.02 -28.75 17.16
N ALA A 1101 -13.71 -30.04 16.99
CA ALA A 1101 -12.51 -30.54 16.31
C ALA A 1101 -12.85 -31.00 14.88
#